data_AF-A0A1F7F4I6-F1
#
_entry.id   AF-A0A1F7F4I6-F1
#
_cell.length_a   1.000
_cell.length_b   1.000
_cell.length_c   1.000
_cell.angle_alpha   90.00
_cell.angle_beta   90.00
_cell.angle_gamma   90.00
#
_symmetry.space_group_name_H-M   'P 1'
#
loop_
_entity.id
_entity.type
_entity.pdbx_description
1 polymer ?
#
loop_
_entity_poly.entity_id
_entity_poly.type
_entity_poly.pdbx_seq_one_letter_code
_entity_poly.pdbx_strand_id
1 'polypeptide(L)'
;MKFTALLVLAAFIGYSSAALSTHSFTNKAGRGSHPNALTYGSGRVVVNLSAISGATVYRAIFDPNRHYGNSGSYPASGNAMQNMILVSKADDTLAIRGPRYRTFDATAAVQAALTAGTPCTLTVANAAGLGGDGAMLSLDVMCNAAAAASIAQVDSATARFDNGDAIITFKELNPIFTASTITCDQYNTEYNARFSTATGADWSGTIEKIRYRIYRSAQPLATEGALAAAELVDEIKPLTCWDAPYYGSGNCTGTNIVPRYPINNLELASPGMGIYVDRYKGIGSETFYYFVSHTVDGAEDFSILTEGANATNSVLESGGPGMVLLREIKSNVSFNYVSNCTLYYYVRWEAPPYCNMPSSPYDYLVGVPPNPKRPNPMAQVSLHCWGGSINSCYGWWYRAEEGGLIISTNQYPYDWWTSYHENSGTLKSFADGTVQPFTEARYLSFIYYFAVPNYNIDVERIHLAGSSMGGAGTSLWGMRSGQIFSHLISWVGVHIPKESPTFTGSFMGNYGDTSWNTTFSNEQMEQFGYPVIHPSDNVNVWDYWDNTKWLAANPVAETPWLSHSNGTNDNGIGWPQAWKNAQSLMGAKRGFNFSWGTSGHSQRAVLLGQQSDRYCTMDFRKNQSYPVFTGGSLDKPLGSAPWDHDSSGNINNYVFWDVATVVDEADRWEMTVWLDDGASQATETVDITPRRLQQLAHGAGSTYAWEFVEGLTTIASGTANADANGCITVPNLTLSKTHRTLKLTCDNCVVATRDNATDWTQPVLTAVPNPFNPAVTIQVKGMGKASLSVRVYDLSGKLVADLTEQVLGSQVVWNASGQASGMYVIKAVSGKRTLTRTVVLTR
;
A
#
# COMPACT_ATOMS: atom_id res chain seq x y z
N MET A 1 -70.53 -14.09 56.74
CA MET A 1 -69.45 -13.71 57.68
C MET A 1 -68.13 -13.79 56.92
N LYS A 2 -67.23 -12.84 57.20
CA LYS A 2 -66.12 -12.35 56.36
C LYS A 2 -65.15 -13.43 55.86
N PHE A 3 -64.84 -13.37 54.55
CA PHE A 3 -63.62 -13.93 53.96
C PHE A 3 -62.45 -12.98 54.28
N THR A 4 -61.39 -13.51 54.88
CA THR A 4 -60.16 -12.77 55.17
C THR A 4 -59.18 -12.99 54.02
N ALA A 5 -58.91 -11.94 53.26
CA ALA A 5 -57.89 -11.92 52.21
C ALA A 5 -56.50 -11.80 52.84
N LEU A 6 -55.59 -12.71 52.49
CA LEU A 6 -54.18 -12.63 52.81
C LEU A 6 -53.49 -11.81 51.71
N LEU A 7 -53.05 -10.60 52.02
CA LEU A 7 -52.25 -9.76 51.13
C LEU A 7 -50.83 -10.34 51.03
N VAL A 8 -50.43 -10.79 49.84
CA VAL A 8 -49.02 -11.05 49.52
C VAL A 8 -48.42 -9.73 49.06
N LEU A 9 -47.53 -9.16 49.88
CA LEU A 9 -46.74 -7.98 49.53
C LEU A 9 -45.61 -8.43 48.58
N ALA A 10 -45.86 -8.37 47.27
CA ALA A 10 -44.79 -8.52 46.28
C ALA A 10 -43.97 -7.21 46.27
N ALA A 11 -42.80 -7.24 46.91
CA ALA A 11 -41.80 -6.21 46.71
C ALA A 11 -41.25 -6.34 45.29
N PHE A 12 -41.82 -5.58 44.35
CA PHE A 12 -41.17 -5.31 43.08
C PHE A 12 -39.90 -4.51 43.35
N ILE A 13 -38.76 -5.20 43.46
CA ILE A 13 -37.47 -4.57 43.21
C ILE A 13 -37.45 -4.33 41.70
N GLY A 14 -37.91 -3.14 41.29
CA GLY A 14 -37.63 -2.64 39.97
C GLY A 14 -36.12 -2.45 39.85
N TYR A 15 -35.43 -3.42 39.26
CA TYR A 15 -34.13 -3.15 38.66
C TYR A 15 -34.41 -2.21 37.48
N SER A 16 -34.34 -0.91 37.70
CA SER A 16 -34.13 0.02 36.60
C SER A 16 -32.75 -0.33 36.04
N SER A 17 -32.69 -1.06 34.93
CA SER A 17 -31.48 -1.12 34.13
C SER A 17 -31.19 0.33 33.71
N ALA A 18 -30.22 0.95 34.37
CA ALA A 18 -29.83 2.32 34.08
C ALA A 18 -29.28 2.34 32.65
N ALA A 19 -29.91 3.12 31.77
CA ALA A 19 -29.64 3.11 30.35
C ALA A 19 -28.15 3.38 30.06
N LEU A 20 -27.56 2.59 29.17
CA LEU A 20 -26.16 2.76 28.75
C LEU A 20 -26.03 4.04 27.91
N SER A 21 -25.01 4.84 28.16
CA SER A 21 -24.73 6.04 27.35
C SER A 21 -23.25 6.43 27.42
N THR A 22 -22.83 7.31 26.52
CA THR A 22 -21.54 8.00 26.61
C THR A 22 -21.77 9.46 26.98
N HIS A 23 -21.23 9.88 28.12
CA HIS A 23 -21.21 11.28 28.55
C HIS A 23 -19.92 11.96 28.09
N SER A 24 -20.04 13.08 27.38
CA SER A 24 -18.90 13.89 26.94
C SER A 24 -18.68 15.09 27.86
N PHE A 25 -17.46 15.22 28.39
CA PHE A 25 -17.00 16.32 29.23
C PHE A 25 -16.04 17.18 28.44
N THR A 26 -16.37 18.46 28.21
CA THR A 26 -15.60 19.33 27.30
C THR A 26 -15.09 20.59 27.98
N ASN A 27 -14.09 21.23 27.36
CA ASN A 27 -13.60 22.56 27.74
C ASN A 27 -14.37 23.72 27.04
N LYS A 28 -15.51 23.43 26.42
CA LYS A 28 -16.25 24.41 25.61
C LYS A 28 -17.63 24.68 26.19
N ALA A 29 -18.02 25.95 26.15
CA ALA A 29 -19.36 26.36 26.53
C ALA A 29 -20.38 25.82 25.51
N GLY A 30 -21.44 25.16 26.01
CA GLY A 30 -22.53 24.65 25.17
C GLY A 30 -22.17 23.45 24.28
N ARG A 31 -21.06 22.73 24.54
CA ARG A 31 -20.67 21.52 23.79
C ARG A 31 -20.50 20.31 24.70
N GLY A 32 -20.87 19.15 24.19
CA GLY A 32 -20.87 17.89 24.94
C GLY A 32 -21.99 17.79 25.96
N SER A 33 -22.10 16.64 26.63
CA SER A 33 -23.08 16.41 27.69
C SER A 33 -22.88 17.34 28.88
N HIS A 34 -21.61 17.63 29.19
CA HIS A 34 -21.17 18.40 30.35
C HIS A 34 -20.20 19.50 29.90
N PRO A 35 -20.72 20.64 29.40
CA PRO A 35 -19.90 21.75 28.94
C PRO A 35 -19.14 22.40 30.10
N ASN A 36 -17.92 22.87 29.83
CA ASN A 36 -16.99 23.48 30.80
C ASN A 36 -16.61 22.58 31.99
N ALA A 37 -16.88 21.27 31.91
CA ALA A 37 -16.51 20.32 32.96
C ALA A 37 -15.05 19.87 32.86
N LEU A 38 -14.35 20.18 31.76
CA LEU A 38 -12.94 19.91 31.53
C LEU A 38 -12.15 21.22 31.45
N THR A 39 -11.01 21.29 32.13
CA THR A 39 -10.08 22.41 32.03
C THR A 39 -8.67 21.92 31.76
N TYR A 40 -7.90 22.70 31.00
CA TYR A 40 -6.47 22.48 30.79
C TYR A 40 -5.69 23.73 31.22
N GLY A 41 -4.80 23.58 32.19
CA GLY A 41 -3.97 24.68 32.71
C GLY A 41 -2.91 24.17 33.67
N SER A 42 -1.80 24.91 33.78
CA SER A 42 -0.67 24.54 34.65
C SER A 42 -0.16 23.10 34.43
N GLY A 43 -0.17 22.62 33.18
CA GLY A 43 0.27 21.27 32.82
C GLY A 43 -0.67 20.15 33.26
N ARG A 44 -1.93 20.44 33.58
CA ARG A 44 -2.92 19.44 34.05
C ARG A 44 -4.22 19.57 33.29
N VAL A 45 -4.78 18.42 32.88
CA VAL A 45 -6.17 18.30 32.45
C VAL A 45 -6.98 17.85 33.65
N VAL A 46 -7.99 18.62 34.04
CA VAL A 46 -8.86 18.32 35.19
C VAL A 46 -10.30 18.23 34.71
N VAL A 47 -10.96 17.11 35.00
CA VAL A 47 -12.33 16.80 34.58
C VAL A 47 -13.23 16.56 35.78
N ASN A 48 -14.30 17.35 35.89
CA ASN A 48 -15.33 17.19 36.91
C ASN A 48 -16.32 16.10 36.50
N LEU A 49 -16.27 14.95 37.19
CA LEU A 49 -17.10 13.78 36.90
C LEU A 49 -18.36 13.67 37.78
N SER A 50 -18.71 14.70 38.56
CA SER A 50 -19.83 14.66 39.51
C SER A 50 -21.18 14.27 38.89
N ALA A 51 -21.39 14.60 37.62
CA ALA A 51 -22.62 14.29 36.90
C ALA A 51 -22.85 12.78 36.63
N ILE A 52 -21.81 11.95 36.76
CA ILE A 52 -21.88 10.48 36.64
C ILE A 52 -21.40 9.79 37.93
N SER A 53 -21.51 10.48 39.06
CA SER A 53 -21.13 9.92 40.36
C SER A 53 -21.91 8.63 40.66
N GLY A 54 -21.19 7.57 41.05
CA GLY A 54 -21.76 6.25 41.31
C GLY A 54 -22.04 5.40 40.06
N ALA A 55 -21.80 5.92 38.85
CA ALA A 55 -21.90 5.13 37.62
C ALA A 55 -20.73 4.14 37.49
N THR A 56 -21.02 2.98 36.91
CA THR A 56 -20.04 2.01 36.43
C THR A 56 -19.54 2.46 35.07
N VAL A 57 -18.23 2.68 34.95
CA VAL A 57 -17.56 3.10 33.71
C VAL A 57 -17.04 1.88 32.97
N TYR A 58 -17.42 1.76 31.71
CA TYR A 58 -17.00 0.68 30.81
C TYR A 58 -15.83 1.10 29.91
N ARG A 59 -15.80 2.36 29.50
CA ARG A 59 -14.77 2.93 28.63
C ARG A 59 -14.67 4.43 28.84
N ALA A 60 -13.45 4.97 28.86
CA ALA A 60 -13.24 6.41 28.77
C ALA A 60 -12.17 6.75 27.73
N ILE A 61 -12.47 7.70 26.86
CA ILE A 61 -11.59 8.12 25.75
C ILE A 61 -11.28 9.61 25.93
N PHE A 62 -10.01 9.94 26.06
CA PHE A 62 -9.58 11.33 26.04
C PHE A 62 -9.14 11.72 24.62
N ASP A 63 -9.83 12.69 24.03
CA ASP A 63 -9.45 13.31 22.76
C ASP A 63 -8.66 14.60 23.04
N PRO A 64 -7.33 14.60 22.84
CA PRO A 64 -6.49 15.79 22.97
C PRO A 64 -6.73 16.80 21.82
N ASN A 65 -7.52 16.40 20.82
CA ASN A 65 -7.93 17.15 19.64
C ASN A 65 -6.76 17.87 18.95
N ARG A 66 -5.69 17.11 18.70
CA ARG A 66 -4.50 17.61 18.01
C ARG A 66 -4.80 17.82 16.52
N HIS A 67 -4.75 19.09 16.09
CA HIS A 67 -5.18 19.55 14.76
C HIS A 67 -4.53 18.76 13.61
N TYR A 68 -3.20 18.60 13.65
CA TYR A 68 -2.44 17.81 12.70
C TYR A 68 -1.69 16.74 13.49
N GLY A 69 -1.83 15.48 13.09
CA GLY A 69 -0.95 14.42 13.62
C GLY A 69 0.49 14.70 13.20
N ASN A 70 1.41 13.82 13.55
CA ASN A 70 2.81 14.00 13.16
C ASN A 70 2.95 14.01 11.62
N SER A 71 3.70 14.96 11.08
CA SER A 71 4.24 14.90 9.72
C SER A 71 5.72 15.29 9.77
N GLY A 72 6.49 14.88 8.77
CA GLY A 72 7.93 15.15 8.75
C GLY A 72 8.31 16.56 8.28
N SER A 73 7.36 17.42 7.90
CA SER A 73 7.61 18.77 7.39
C SER A 73 7.20 19.87 8.37
N TYR A 74 7.93 21.00 8.36
CA TYR A 74 7.65 22.16 9.21
C TYR A 74 6.30 22.82 8.85
N PRO A 75 5.53 23.36 9.82
CA PRO A 75 5.82 23.43 11.26
C PRO A 75 5.46 22.17 12.05
N ALA A 76 4.80 21.18 11.42
CA ALA A 76 4.34 19.97 12.08
C ALA A 76 5.49 19.04 12.55
N SER A 77 6.71 19.23 12.03
CA SER A 77 7.93 18.52 12.44
C SER A 77 8.36 18.78 13.88
N GLY A 78 8.01 19.93 14.49
CA GLY A 78 8.47 20.30 15.84
C GLY A 78 8.03 19.34 16.95
N ASN A 79 6.91 18.64 16.74
CA ASN A 79 6.38 17.63 17.68
C ASN A 79 6.48 16.20 17.12
N ALA A 80 6.93 16.02 15.87
CA ALA A 80 6.95 14.71 15.22
C ALA A 80 7.91 13.73 15.91
N MET A 81 9.02 14.23 16.44
CA MET A 81 10.02 13.44 17.17
C MET A 81 9.74 13.34 18.68
N GLN A 82 8.55 13.72 19.13
CA GLN A 82 8.19 13.71 20.54
C GLN A 82 6.89 12.94 20.78
N ASN A 83 6.87 12.16 21.85
CA ASN A 83 5.64 11.54 22.33
C ASN A 83 4.81 12.53 23.15
N MET A 84 3.50 12.52 22.91
CA MET A 84 2.56 13.14 23.85
C MET A 84 2.35 12.18 25.02
N ILE A 85 2.64 12.64 26.24
CA ILE A 85 2.62 11.80 27.43
C ILE A 85 1.67 12.40 28.45
N LEU A 86 0.62 11.63 28.77
CA LEU A 86 -0.37 11.95 29.79
C LEU A 86 -0.29 10.91 30.89
N VAL A 87 -0.24 11.36 32.13
CA VAL A 87 -0.07 10.50 33.31
C VAL A 87 -1.27 10.69 34.24
N SER A 88 -1.86 9.59 34.71
CA SER A 88 -2.98 9.60 35.64
C SER A 88 -2.55 10.09 37.03
N LYS A 89 -3.49 10.36 37.93
CA LYS A 89 -3.20 10.66 39.35
C LYS A 89 -2.53 9.48 40.09
N ALA A 90 -2.66 8.27 39.57
CA ALA A 90 -2.01 7.07 40.10
C ALA A 90 -0.62 6.83 39.48
N ASP A 91 -0.08 7.81 38.75
CA ASP A 91 1.22 7.77 38.06
C ASP A 91 1.29 6.77 36.87
N ASP A 92 0.15 6.31 36.37
CA ASP A 92 0.08 5.47 35.16
C ASP A 92 0.12 6.31 33.88
N THR A 93 0.96 5.94 32.91
CA THR A 93 0.94 6.57 31.57
C THR A 93 -0.26 6.05 30.76
N LEU A 94 -1.06 6.96 30.22
CA LEU A 94 -2.21 6.61 29.39
C LEU A 94 -1.74 6.04 28.04
N ALA A 95 -2.37 4.96 27.60
CA ALA A 95 -2.10 4.34 26.31
C ALA A 95 -2.79 5.09 25.16
N ILE A 96 -2.09 5.25 24.03
CA ILE A 96 -2.70 5.77 22.79
C ILE A 96 -3.55 4.66 22.15
N ARG A 97 -4.78 4.97 21.75
CA ARG A 97 -5.74 4.00 21.22
C ARG A 97 -5.63 3.83 19.71
N GLY A 98 -5.47 2.58 19.26
CA GLY A 98 -5.68 2.21 17.86
C GLY A 98 -7.16 2.25 17.45
N PRO A 99 -7.47 2.10 16.16
CA PRO A 99 -6.52 1.89 15.06
C PRO A 99 -5.90 3.19 14.51
N ARG A 100 -6.47 4.36 14.79
CA ARG A 100 -5.97 5.65 14.26
C ARG A 100 -4.89 6.31 15.10
N TYR A 101 -4.71 5.88 16.35
CA TYR A 101 -3.71 6.43 17.28
C TYR A 101 -3.85 7.95 17.50
N ARG A 102 -5.10 8.41 17.67
CA ARG A 102 -5.47 9.83 17.81
C ARG A 102 -6.02 10.23 19.17
N THR A 103 -6.32 9.26 20.03
CA THR A 103 -6.93 9.46 21.34
C THR A 103 -6.23 8.60 22.38
N PHE A 104 -6.48 8.87 23.66
CA PHE A 104 -5.94 8.11 24.79
C PHE A 104 -7.03 7.28 25.46
N ASP A 105 -6.64 6.12 25.99
CA ASP A 105 -7.46 5.35 26.91
C ASP A 105 -7.32 5.94 28.31
N ALA A 106 -8.43 6.49 28.82
CA ALA A 106 -8.51 7.09 30.15
C ALA A 106 -9.37 6.24 31.11
N THR A 107 -9.75 5.01 30.73
CA THR A 107 -10.74 4.19 31.44
C THR A 107 -10.36 3.98 32.90
N ALA A 108 -9.15 3.49 33.15
CA ALA A 108 -8.67 3.23 34.52
C ALA A 108 -8.55 4.53 35.35
N ALA A 109 -8.09 5.62 34.73
CA ALA A 109 -7.96 6.91 35.41
C ALA A 109 -9.32 7.47 35.87
N VAL A 110 -10.35 7.33 35.03
CA VAL A 110 -11.73 7.74 35.36
C VAL A 110 -12.34 6.85 36.44
N GLN A 111 -12.19 5.53 36.33
CA GLN A 111 -12.66 4.58 37.34
C GLN A 111 -12.05 4.86 38.72
N ALA A 112 -10.74 5.11 38.77
CA ALA A 112 -10.05 5.48 40.01
C ALA A 112 -10.54 6.81 40.59
N ALA A 113 -10.75 7.82 39.73
CA ALA A 113 -11.25 9.13 40.15
C ALA A 113 -12.66 9.06 40.76
N LEU A 114 -13.58 8.31 40.12
CA LEU A 114 -14.94 8.08 40.62
C LEU A 114 -14.95 7.31 41.94
N THR A 115 -14.14 6.25 42.04
CA THR A 115 -14.01 5.46 43.28
C THR A 115 -13.52 6.33 44.44
N ALA A 116 -12.58 7.25 44.17
CA ALA A 116 -12.06 8.19 45.16
C ALA A 116 -12.98 9.38 45.44
N GLY A 117 -14.06 9.58 44.67
CA GLY A 117 -14.91 10.78 44.77
C GLY A 117 -14.17 12.07 44.42
N THR A 118 -13.19 12.02 43.50
CA THR A 118 -12.37 13.18 43.11
C THR A 118 -12.49 13.48 41.60
N PRO A 119 -12.16 14.70 41.14
CA PRO A 119 -12.01 14.97 39.72
C PRO A 119 -10.97 14.04 39.07
N CYS A 120 -11.20 13.64 37.82
CA CYS A 120 -10.16 12.96 37.04
C CYS A 120 -9.09 13.99 36.68
N THR A 121 -7.85 13.72 37.08
CA THR A 121 -6.71 14.62 36.82
C THR A 121 -5.66 13.87 36.03
N LEU A 122 -5.30 14.41 34.87
CA LEU A 122 -4.22 13.92 34.02
C LEU A 122 -3.09 14.97 34.01
N THR A 123 -1.90 14.56 34.42
CA THR A 123 -0.69 15.37 34.33
C THR A 123 -0.12 15.26 32.92
N VAL A 124 0.14 16.40 32.29
CA VAL A 124 0.73 16.47 30.94
C VAL A 124 2.25 16.49 31.09
N ALA A 125 2.87 15.32 31.07
CA ALA A 125 4.32 15.18 31.20
C ALA A 125 5.06 15.66 29.93
N ASN A 126 4.45 15.46 28.75
CA ASN A 126 4.88 16.08 27.51
C ASN A 126 3.65 16.48 26.67
N ALA A 127 3.58 17.76 26.33
CA ALA A 127 2.46 18.36 25.63
C ALA A 127 2.60 18.37 24.10
N ALA A 128 3.46 17.54 23.50
CA ALA A 128 3.77 17.49 22.06
C ALA A 128 2.55 17.58 21.12
N GLY A 129 2.08 18.81 20.87
CA GLY A 129 0.86 19.12 20.12
C GLY A 129 -0.47 18.87 20.85
N LEU A 130 -0.52 18.87 22.18
CA LEU A 130 -1.79 18.86 22.92
C LEU A 130 -2.56 20.14 22.58
N GLY A 131 -3.85 20.02 22.26
CA GLY A 131 -4.66 21.14 21.78
C GLY A 131 -4.59 22.36 22.70
N GLY A 132 -3.89 23.40 22.26
CA GLY A 132 -3.89 24.75 22.84
C GLY A 132 -4.72 25.73 21.99
N ASP A 133 -5.02 26.91 22.55
CA ASP A 133 -5.68 28.06 21.91
C ASP A 133 -6.84 27.72 20.95
N GLY A 134 -7.96 27.31 21.54
CA GLY A 134 -9.24 27.22 20.83
C GLY A 134 -9.68 25.81 20.43
N ALA A 135 -8.87 24.77 20.62
CA ALA A 135 -9.29 23.37 20.43
C ALA A 135 -10.40 22.96 21.43
N MET A 136 -11.33 22.11 20.98
CA MET A 136 -12.27 21.40 21.87
C MET A 136 -11.65 20.10 22.37
N LEU A 137 -11.17 20.09 23.61
CA LEU A 137 -10.75 18.87 24.30
C LEU A 137 -12.00 18.15 24.82
N SER A 138 -12.02 16.81 24.74
CA SER A 138 -13.10 16.03 25.33
C SER A 138 -12.59 14.80 26.09
N LEU A 139 -13.32 14.45 27.15
CA LEU A 139 -13.26 13.14 27.78
C LEU A 139 -14.65 12.50 27.60
N ASP A 140 -14.71 11.43 26.83
CA ASP A 140 -15.95 10.71 26.51
C ASP A 140 -16.02 9.46 27.37
N VAL A 141 -17.01 9.36 28.26
CA VAL A 141 -17.13 8.30 29.28
C VAL A 141 -18.39 7.48 29.06
N MET A 142 -18.21 6.25 28.58
CA MET A 142 -19.28 5.25 28.44
C MET A 142 -19.56 4.60 29.80
N CYS A 143 -20.79 4.72 30.29
CA CYS A 143 -21.19 4.25 31.61
C CYS A 143 -22.68 3.85 31.66
N ASN A 144 -23.10 3.23 32.75
CA ASN A 144 -24.50 2.88 33.00
C ASN A 144 -25.31 4.04 33.60
N ALA A 145 -25.11 5.25 33.09
CA ALA A 145 -25.93 6.41 33.42
C ALA A 145 -26.71 6.83 32.18
N ALA A 146 -27.97 7.22 32.36
CA ALA A 146 -28.81 7.65 31.25
C ALA A 146 -28.22 8.88 30.55
N ALA A 147 -28.38 8.94 29.22
CA ALA A 147 -27.90 10.05 28.41
C ALA A 147 -28.41 11.39 28.95
N ALA A 148 -27.53 12.40 29.00
CA ALA A 148 -27.89 13.73 29.51
C ALA A 148 -28.98 14.42 28.67
N ALA A 149 -29.04 14.09 27.38
CA ALA A 149 -30.09 14.45 26.44
C ALA A 149 -30.27 13.30 25.45
N SER A 150 -31.47 13.17 24.88
CA SER A 150 -31.71 12.17 23.84
C SER A 150 -30.91 12.50 22.58
N ILE A 151 -30.23 11.49 22.02
CA ILE A 151 -29.46 11.62 20.78
C ILE A 151 -30.06 10.66 19.76
N ALA A 152 -30.55 11.22 18.66
CA ALA A 152 -31.05 10.43 17.55
C ALA A 152 -29.95 9.48 17.04
N GLN A 153 -30.33 8.23 16.80
CA GLN A 153 -29.44 7.20 16.28
C GLN A 153 -29.58 7.03 14.77
N VAL A 154 -28.55 6.46 14.14
CA VAL A 154 -28.60 6.09 12.72
C VAL A 154 -29.69 5.06 12.46
N ASP A 155 -30.03 4.93 11.19
CA ASP A 155 -31.00 3.95 10.71
C ASP A 155 -30.40 3.17 9.52
N SER A 156 -31.01 2.05 9.17
CA SER A 156 -30.63 1.21 8.03
C SER A 156 -29.17 0.71 8.08
N ALA A 157 -28.64 0.45 9.27
CA ALA A 157 -27.33 -0.15 9.44
C ALA A 157 -27.31 -1.60 8.93
N THR A 158 -26.43 -1.90 7.98
CA THR A 158 -26.25 -3.25 7.42
C THR A 158 -24.78 -3.57 7.25
N ALA A 159 -24.43 -4.86 7.27
CA ALA A 159 -23.08 -5.32 7.01
C ALA A 159 -23.10 -6.44 5.95
N ARG A 160 -22.14 -6.41 5.03
CA ARG A 160 -21.84 -7.54 4.14
C ARG A 160 -20.34 -7.78 4.12
N PHE A 161 -19.96 -9.04 3.91
CA PHE A 161 -18.57 -9.45 3.84
C PHE A 161 -18.19 -9.87 2.42
N ASP A 162 -17.00 -9.47 1.98
CA ASP A 162 -16.39 -9.95 0.74
C ASP A 162 -14.86 -9.86 0.83
N ASN A 163 -14.18 -10.94 0.39
CA ASN A 163 -12.73 -11.02 0.19
C ASN A 163 -11.81 -10.39 1.26
N GLY A 164 -12.15 -10.56 2.54
CA GLY A 164 -11.36 -10.05 3.66
C GLY A 164 -11.91 -8.80 4.34
N ASP A 165 -12.93 -8.17 3.75
CA ASP A 165 -13.51 -6.92 4.22
C ASP A 165 -14.99 -7.06 4.55
N ALA A 166 -15.40 -6.56 5.71
CA ALA A 166 -16.79 -6.27 6.02
C ALA A 166 -17.07 -4.80 5.69
N ILE A 167 -17.99 -4.54 4.75
CA ILE A 167 -18.50 -3.19 4.50
C ILE A 167 -19.79 -2.98 5.29
N ILE A 168 -19.78 -1.91 6.08
CA ILE A 168 -20.88 -1.46 6.92
C ILE A 168 -21.43 -0.19 6.30
N THR A 169 -22.71 -0.20 5.98
CA THR A 169 -23.44 0.97 5.47
C THR A 169 -24.54 1.35 6.44
N PHE A 170 -24.86 2.64 6.50
CA PHE A 170 -25.91 3.19 7.35
C PHE A 170 -26.41 4.52 6.78
N LYS A 171 -27.56 5.00 7.24
CA LYS A 171 -28.06 6.32 6.90
C LYS A 171 -27.48 7.35 7.88
N GLU A 172 -26.74 8.32 7.36
CA GLU A 172 -26.28 9.47 8.13
C GLU A 172 -27.49 10.29 8.62
N LEU A 173 -27.40 10.82 9.84
CA LEU A 173 -28.41 11.74 10.35
C LEU A 173 -28.13 13.15 9.87
N ASN A 174 -29.19 13.82 9.40
CA ASN A 174 -29.13 15.18 8.85
C ASN A 174 -27.94 15.36 7.89
N PRO A 175 -27.87 14.54 6.82
CA PRO A 175 -26.70 14.52 5.95
C PRO A 175 -26.46 15.90 5.34
N ILE A 176 -25.19 16.31 5.31
CA ILE A 176 -24.76 17.62 4.77
C ILE A 176 -25.24 17.79 3.32
N PHE A 177 -25.24 16.71 2.54
CA PHE A 177 -25.73 16.68 1.17
C PHE A 177 -26.81 15.62 0.99
N THR A 178 -27.96 16.04 0.47
CA THR A 178 -29.07 15.17 0.06
C THR A 178 -29.23 15.05 -1.46
N ALA A 179 -28.57 15.94 -2.22
CA ALA A 179 -28.59 15.91 -3.68
C ALA A 179 -27.85 14.70 -4.23
N SER A 180 -28.36 14.14 -5.34
CA SER A 180 -27.73 12.99 -6.03
C SER A 180 -26.38 13.32 -6.68
N THR A 181 -26.12 14.61 -6.90
CA THR A 181 -24.87 15.15 -7.42
C THR A 181 -24.51 16.44 -6.68
N ILE A 182 -23.22 16.62 -6.41
CA ILE A 182 -22.65 17.85 -5.85
C ILE A 182 -21.39 18.22 -6.62
N THR A 183 -21.08 19.51 -6.70
CA THR A 183 -19.82 19.98 -7.27
C THR A 183 -18.69 19.92 -6.24
N CYS A 184 -17.46 19.90 -6.72
CA CYS A 184 -16.27 20.01 -5.89
C CYS A 184 -16.26 21.29 -5.05
N ASP A 185 -16.72 22.43 -5.58
CA ASP A 185 -16.84 23.67 -4.79
C ASP A 185 -17.85 23.54 -3.65
N GLN A 186 -18.99 22.89 -3.88
CA GLN A 186 -19.98 22.60 -2.83
C GLN A 186 -19.38 21.70 -1.75
N TYR A 187 -18.74 20.60 -2.16
CA TYR A 187 -18.07 19.68 -1.24
C TYR A 187 -16.99 20.38 -0.41
N ASN A 188 -16.07 21.09 -1.08
CA ASN A 188 -14.95 21.76 -0.42
C ASN A 188 -15.42 22.86 0.53
N THR A 189 -16.49 23.58 0.21
CA THR A 189 -17.03 24.62 1.09
C THR A 189 -17.43 24.02 2.44
N GLU A 190 -18.24 22.96 2.42
CA GLU A 190 -18.69 22.29 3.64
C GLU A 190 -17.56 21.52 4.34
N TYR A 191 -16.77 20.76 3.57
CA TYR A 191 -15.67 19.98 4.10
C TYR A 191 -14.62 20.88 4.77
N ASN A 192 -14.26 22.00 4.16
CA ASN A 192 -13.25 22.91 4.72
C ASN A 192 -13.77 23.67 5.94
N ALA A 193 -15.01 24.16 5.89
CA ALA A 193 -15.64 24.85 7.03
C ALA A 193 -15.69 23.97 8.29
N ARG A 194 -15.85 22.66 8.12
CA ARG A 194 -15.93 21.70 9.23
C ARG A 194 -14.58 21.12 9.62
N PHE A 195 -13.76 20.69 8.66
CA PHE A 195 -12.69 19.72 8.91
C PHE A 195 -11.25 20.20 8.63
N SER A 196 -11.01 21.27 7.85
CA SER A 196 -9.65 21.54 7.33
C SER A 196 -8.98 22.83 7.79
N THR A 197 -9.72 23.89 8.15
CA THR A 197 -9.10 25.18 8.52
C THR A 197 -8.60 25.20 9.97
N ALA A 198 -7.66 26.09 10.28
CA ALA A 198 -7.24 26.42 11.66
C ALA A 198 -8.38 26.99 12.54
N THR A 199 -9.57 27.15 11.96
CA THR A 199 -10.84 27.56 12.56
C THR A 199 -11.95 26.53 12.29
N GLY A 200 -11.59 25.33 11.83
CA GLY A 200 -12.54 24.29 11.43
C GLY A 200 -13.49 24.04 12.58
N ALA A 201 -14.77 24.22 12.32
CA ALA A 201 -15.72 24.44 13.40
C ALA A 201 -15.91 23.20 14.29
N ASP A 202 -15.64 21.99 13.77
CA ASP A 202 -15.58 20.75 14.55
C ASP A 202 -14.38 20.74 15.51
N TRP A 203 -13.22 21.17 15.02
CA TRP A 203 -11.98 21.16 15.80
C TRP A 203 -12.04 22.20 16.93
N SER A 204 -12.55 23.39 16.65
CA SER A 204 -12.66 24.45 17.66
C SER A 204 -13.84 24.28 18.63
N GLY A 205 -14.77 23.37 18.31
CA GLY A 205 -16.07 23.25 18.99
C GLY A 205 -17.02 24.41 18.70
N THR A 206 -16.80 25.16 17.61
CA THR A 206 -17.71 26.25 17.19
C THR A 206 -19.05 25.69 16.71
N ILE A 207 -19.06 24.50 16.12
CA ILE A 207 -20.27 23.72 15.82
C ILE A 207 -20.24 22.38 16.56
N GLU A 208 -21.36 21.66 16.51
CA GLU A 208 -21.43 20.28 17.02
C GLU A 208 -20.51 19.36 16.21
N LYS A 209 -19.67 18.60 16.90
CA LYS A 209 -18.79 17.59 16.32
C LYS A 209 -19.57 16.30 16.12
N ILE A 210 -19.99 16.07 14.89
CA ILE A 210 -20.73 14.86 14.50
C ILE A 210 -19.76 13.75 14.07
N ARG A 211 -19.86 12.57 14.69
CA ARG A 211 -19.09 11.37 14.30
C ARG A 211 -19.98 10.14 14.32
N TYR A 212 -19.49 9.07 13.73
CA TYR A 212 -20.09 7.75 13.82
C TYR A 212 -19.07 6.77 14.41
N ARG A 213 -19.43 6.06 15.48
CA ARG A 213 -18.58 5.03 16.08
C ARG A 213 -19.07 3.66 15.66
N ILE A 214 -18.12 2.82 15.28
CA ILE A 214 -18.39 1.46 14.82
C ILE A 214 -17.98 0.51 15.93
N TYR A 215 -18.93 -0.27 16.42
CA TYR A 215 -18.71 -1.32 17.40
C TYR A 215 -18.82 -2.68 16.74
N ARG A 216 -18.03 -3.66 17.21
CA ARG A 216 -18.05 -5.05 16.75
C ARG A 216 -18.13 -6.03 17.91
N SER A 217 -18.87 -7.12 17.72
CA SER A 217 -18.97 -8.20 18.69
C SER A 217 -19.24 -9.55 18.01
N ALA A 218 -18.77 -10.63 18.63
CA ALA A 218 -19.15 -12.00 18.25
C ALA A 218 -20.56 -12.39 18.73
N GLN A 219 -21.24 -11.50 19.45
CA GLN A 219 -22.61 -11.67 19.92
C GLN A 219 -23.51 -10.56 19.34
N PRO A 220 -24.82 -10.82 19.15
CA PRO A 220 -25.76 -9.79 18.70
C PRO A 220 -25.72 -8.53 19.58
N LEU A 221 -25.59 -7.36 18.96
CA LEU A 221 -25.54 -6.05 19.63
C LEU A 221 -26.94 -5.48 19.90
N ALA A 222 -27.82 -6.32 20.45
CA ALA A 222 -29.21 -5.99 20.77
C ALA A 222 -29.46 -5.70 22.26
N THR A 223 -28.39 -5.71 23.08
CA THR A 223 -28.48 -5.42 24.52
C THR A 223 -27.37 -4.48 24.96
N GLU A 224 -27.64 -3.68 25.99
CA GLU A 224 -26.66 -2.76 26.56
C GLU A 224 -25.41 -3.48 27.08
N GLY A 225 -25.58 -4.66 27.70
CA GLY A 225 -24.45 -5.46 28.18
C GLY A 225 -23.54 -5.94 27.04
N ALA A 226 -24.13 -6.37 25.91
CA ALA A 226 -23.36 -6.75 24.73
C ALA A 226 -22.60 -5.55 24.14
N LEU A 227 -23.23 -4.37 24.12
CA LEU A 227 -22.61 -3.16 23.59
C LEU A 227 -21.50 -2.60 24.51
N ALA A 228 -21.69 -2.68 25.83
CA ALA A 228 -20.66 -2.31 26.81
C ALA A 228 -19.40 -3.19 26.69
N ALA A 229 -19.56 -4.46 26.31
CA ALA A 229 -18.46 -5.39 26.08
C ALA A 229 -17.90 -5.36 24.64
N ALA A 230 -18.56 -4.67 23.70
CA ALA A 230 -18.19 -4.64 22.30
C ALA A 230 -16.85 -3.94 22.07
N GLU A 231 -16.11 -4.35 21.05
CA GLU A 231 -14.93 -3.64 20.58
C GLU A 231 -15.37 -2.34 19.91
N LEU A 232 -14.80 -1.19 20.30
CA LEU A 232 -14.90 0.03 19.51
C LEU A 232 -13.84 -0.03 18.40
N VAL A 233 -14.28 -0.33 17.18
CA VAL A 233 -13.43 -0.58 16.01
C VAL A 233 -12.83 0.73 15.49
N ASP A 234 -13.64 1.76 15.28
CA ASP A 234 -13.19 3.06 14.78
C ASP A 234 -14.24 4.16 15.03
N GLU A 235 -13.83 5.41 14.82
CA GLU A 235 -14.69 6.59 14.78
C GLU A 235 -14.44 7.35 13.47
N ILE A 236 -15.50 7.60 12.70
CA ILE A 236 -15.44 8.24 11.39
C ILE A 236 -16.21 9.55 11.33
N LYS A 237 -15.82 10.41 10.39
CA LYS A 237 -16.53 11.64 10.04
C LYS A 237 -17.70 11.32 9.09
N PRO A 238 -18.69 12.23 8.96
CA PRO A 238 -19.66 12.21 7.87
C PRO A 238 -18.99 12.35 6.48
N LEU A 239 -19.81 12.26 5.42
CA LEU A 239 -19.42 12.38 4.00
C LEU A 239 -18.65 11.18 3.44
N THR A 240 -18.75 10.02 4.07
CA THR A 240 -17.98 8.82 3.67
C THR A 240 -18.48 8.15 2.38
N CYS A 241 -19.62 8.58 1.82
CA CYS A 241 -20.03 8.17 0.48
C CYS A 241 -19.41 8.99 -0.66
N TRP A 242 -18.76 10.12 -0.39
CA TRP A 242 -18.26 11.03 -1.42
C TRP A 242 -16.76 10.87 -1.67
N ASP A 243 -16.40 10.78 -2.95
CA ASP A 243 -15.06 10.50 -3.44
C ASP A 243 -14.40 11.75 -4.02
N ALA A 244 -14.18 12.75 -3.18
CA ALA A 244 -13.41 13.93 -3.57
C ALA A 244 -11.95 13.62 -4.00
N PRO A 245 -11.26 12.60 -3.42
CA PRO A 245 -9.91 12.22 -3.85
C PRO A 245 -9.79 11.70 -5.29
N TYR A 246 -10.89 11.29 -5.95
CA TYR A 246 -10.90 10.84 -7.35
C TYR A 246 -10.03 11.67 -8.31
N TYR A 247 -10.03 13.00 -8.14
CA TYR A 247 -9.31 13.93 -9.02
C TYR A 247 -7.82 14.10 -8.68
N GLY A 248 -7.30 13.45 -7.65
CA GLY A 248 -5.96 13.70 -7.13
C GLY A 248 -5.91 14.85 -6.12
N SER A 249 -4.78 14.99 -5.40
CA SER A 249 -4.66 15.90 -4.26
C SER A 249 -4.82 17.35 -4.68
N GLY A 250 -5.83 18.02 -4.11
CA GLY A 250 -6.12 19.44 -4.37
C GLY A 250 -6.84 19.73 -5.68
N ASN A 251 -7.23 18.70 -6.45
CA ASN A 251 -7.77 18.87 -7.81
C ASN A 251 -9.29 18.77 -7.91
N CYS A 252 -9.97 18.33 -6.86
CA CYS A 252 -11.42 18.47 -6.79
C CYS A 252 -11.73 19.97 -6.65
N THR A 253 -11.99 20.66 -7.77
CA THR A 253 -12.23 22.10 -7.83
C THR A 253 -13.33 22.45 -8.82
N GLY A 254 -13.96 23.60 -8.64
CA GLY A 254 -14.91 24.16 -9.59
C GLY A 254 -16.22 23.37 -9.67
N THR A 255 -16.72 23.26 -10.89
CA THR A 255 -17.98 22.60 -11.23
C THR A 255 -17.85 21.09 -11.49
N ASN A 256 -16.66 20.51 -11.29
CA ASN A 256 -16.46 19.06 -11.36
C ASN A 256 -17.39 18.35 -10.37
N ILE A 257 -18.00 17.24 -10.79
CA ILE A 257 -18.93 16.49 -9.93
C ILE A 257 -18.15 15.51 -9.06
N VAL A 258 -18.38 15.56 -7.74
CA VAL A 258 -17.76 14.61 -6.82
C VAL A 258 -18.40 13.23 -7.02
N PRO A 259 -17.62 12.19 -7.41
CA PRO A 259 -18.15 10.84 -7.51
C PRO A 259 -18.62 10.31 -6.16
N ARG A 260 -19.44 9.25 -6.20
CA ARG A 260 -19.84 8.50 -5.01
C ARG A 260 -19.13 7.15 -5.00
N TYR A 261 -18.75 6.67 -3.83
CA TYR A 261 -18.16 5.35 -3.69
C TYR A 261 -19.19 4.24 -3.95
N PRO A 262 -18.79 3.10 -4.53
CA PRO A 262 -19.66 1.95 -4.69
C PRO A 262 -19.90 1.21 -3.36
N ILE A 263 -21.12 0.71 -3.17
CA ILE A 263 -21.47 -0.23 -2.08
C ILE A 263 -21.57 -1.68 -2.59
N ASN A 264 -21.64 -1.86 -3.91
CA ASN A 264 -21.54 -3.11 -4.63
C ASN A 264 -21.05 -2.83 -6.06
N ASN A 265 -20.73 -3.87 -6.83
CA ASN A 265 -20.35 -3.70 -8.24
C ASN A 265 -21.45 -2.98 -9.02
N LEU A 266 -21.10 -1.81 -9.58
CA LEU A 266 -21.97 -0.90 -10.32
C LEU A 266 -23.15 -0.33 -9.52
N GLU A 267 -23.07 -0.38 -8.19
CA GLU A 267 -24.07 0.16 -7.28
C GLU A 267 -23.43 1.24 -6.40
N LEU A 268 -23.79 2.51 -6.64
CA LEU A 268 -23.24 3.65 -5.90
C LEU A 268 -24.00 3.87 -4.59
N ALA A 269 -23.28 4.28 -3.55
CA ALA A 269 -23.87 4.74 -2.30
C ALA A 269 -24.87 5.87 -2.54
N SER A 270 -26.00 5.87 -1.83
CA SER A 270 -26.97 6.99 -1.91
C SER A 270 -26.43 8.24 -1.20
N PRO A 271 -26.88 9.47 -1.57
CA PRO A 271 -26.53 10.66 -0.81
C PRO A 271 -26.93 10.52 0.67
N GLY A 272 -26.03 10.91 1.57
CA GLY A 272 -26.23 10.76 3.01
C GLY A 272 -26.13 9.32 3.53
N MET A 273 -25.55 8.40 2.74
CA MET A 273 -25.15 7.07 3.23
C MET A 273 -23.74 7.15 3.83
N GLY A 274 -23.58 6.62 5.05
CA GLY A 274 -22.27 6.39 5.64
C GLY A 274 -21.70 5.06 5.19
N ILE A 275 -20.38 5.00 5.01
CA ILE A 275 -19.63 3.80 4.63
C ILE A 275 -18.44 3.64 5.57
N TYR A 276 -18.30 2.44 6.12
CA TYR A 276 -17.10 2.00 6.80
C TYR A 276 -16.70 0.62 6.31
N VAL A 277 -15.40 0.35 6.17
CA VAL A 277 -14.90 -0.98 5.79
C VAL A 277 -13.91 -1.48 6.82
N ASP A 278 -14.25 -2.60 7.46
CA ASP A 278 -13.40 -3.27 8.45
C ASP A 278 -12.69 -4.47 7.80
N ARG A 279 -11.35 -4.47 7.85
CA ARG A 279 -10.52 -5.58 7.39
C ARG A 279 -10.45 -6.63 8.48
N TYR A 280 -10.83 -7.87 8.18
CA TYR A 280 -10.69 -8.98 9.11
C TYR A 280 -9.21 -9.25 9.42
N LYS A 281 -8.88 -9.30 10.72
CA LYS A 281 -7.52 -9.48 11.24
C LYS A 281 -7.28 -10.86 11.87
N GLY A 282 -8.33 -11.67 11.99
CA GLY A 282 -8.26 -12.97 12.65
C GLY A 282 -7.70 -14.08 11.76
N ILE A 283 -7.63 -15.28 12.32
CA ILE A 283 -7.24 -16.50 11.60
C ILE A 283 -8.48 -17.36 11.47
N GLY A 284 -8.82 -17.75 10.24
CA GLY A 284 -9.98 -18.61 9.97
C GLY A 284 -11.22 -17.81 9.62
N SER A 285 -12.37 -18.20 10.18
CA SER A 285 -13.65 -17.54 9.93
C SER A 285 -14.44 -17.39 11.21
N GLU A 286 -15.01 -16.21 11.42
CA GLU A 286 -15.75 -15.84 12.63
C GLU A 286 -16.99 -15.04 12.25
N THR A 287 -18.06 -15.19 13.04
CA THR A 287 -19.30 -14.44 12.83
C THR A 287 -19.31 -13.22 13.73
N PHE A 288 -19.50 -12.05 13.13
CA PHE A 288 -19.59 -10.78 13.84
C PHE A 288 -20.89 -10.04 13.57
N TYR A 289 -21.21 -9.16 14.51
CA TYR A 289 -22.28 -8.18 14.46
C TYR A 289 -21.66 -6.80 14.64
N TYR A 290 -22.19 -5.81 13.93
CA TYR A 290 -21.77 -4.43 14.02
C TYR A 290 -22.87 -3.57 14.62
N PHE A 291 -22.48 -2.48 15.28
CA PHE A 291 -23.37 -1.41 15.70
C PHE A 291 -22.75 -0.08 15.30
N VAL A 292 -23.55 0.79 14.71
CA VAL A 292 -23.14 2.15 14.36
C VAL A 292 -23.87 3.11 15.27
N SER A 293 -23.13 3.86 16.08
CA SER A 293 -23.72 4.94 16.87
C SER A 293 -23.53 6.29 16.17
N HIS A 294 -24.46 7.19 16.41
CA HIS A 294 -24.30 8.61 16.09
C HIS A 294 -23.84 9.36 17.34
N THR A 295 -22.72 10.09 17.22
CA THR A 295 -22.17 10.87 18.32
C THR A 295 -22.33 12.37 18.09
N VAL A 296 -22.76 13.10 19.11
CA VAL A 296 -22.79 14.58 19.12
C VAL A 296 -21.82 15.07 20.18
N ASP A 297 -20.75 15.76 19.77
CA ASP A 297 -19.68 16.23 20.66
C ASP A 297 -19.04 15.10 21.50
N GLY A 298 -19.07 13.86 21.00
CA GLY A 298 -18.56 12.67 21.71
C GLY A 298 -19.57 11.94 22.59
N ALA A 299 -20.77 12.50 22.78
CA ALA A 299 -21.86 11.87 23.53
C ALA A 299 -22.65 10.85 22.69
N GLU A 300 -23.15 9.79 23.31
CA GLU A 300 -23.93 8.71 22.68
C GLU A 300 -25.11 8.30 23.56
N ASP A 301 -26.21 7.85 22.95
CA ASP A 301 -27.42 7.39 23.61
C ASP A 301 -27.77 5.97 23.12
N PHE A 302 -27.72 4.98 24.02
CA PHE A 302 -27.97 3.57 23.70
C PHE A 302 -29.32 3.07 24.22
N SER A 303 -30.26 3.98 24.52
CA SER A 303 -31.62 3.62 24.94
C SER A 303 -32.44 2.89 23.86
N ILE A 304 -32.01 2.94 22.60
CA ILE A 304 -32.62 2.23 21.47
C ILE A 304 -31.57 1.36 20.79
N LEU A 305 -31.76 0.04 20.83
CA LEU A 305 -30.91 -0.96 20.18
C LEU A 305 -31.76 -1.84 19.28
N THR A 306 -31.73 -1.60 17.98
CA THR A 306 -32.63 -2.23 17.02
C THR A 306 -31.86 -2.77 15.82
N GLU A 307 -31.99 -4.07 15.57
CA GLU A 307 -31.44 -4.71 14.37
C GLU A 307 -32.06 -4.12 13.09
N GLY A 308 -31.20 -3.84 12.11
CA GLY A 308 -31.56 -3.17 10.86
C GLY A 308 -31.68 -1.65 10.97
N ALA A 309 -31.64 -1.08 12.18
CA ALA A 309 -31.57 0.38 12.37
C ALA A 309 -30.14 0.82 12.71
N ASN A 310 -29.66 0.48 13.90
CA ASN A 310 -28.32 0.82 14.37
C ASN A 310 -27.44 -0.41 14.67
N ALA A 311 -28.04 -1.59 14.87
CA ALA A 311 -27.34 -2.88 14.85
C ALA A 311 -27.49 -3.55 13.47
N THR A 312 -26.42 -4.15 12.95
CA THR A 312 -26.45 -4.85 11.66
C THR A 312 -26.92 -6.29 11.80
N ASN A 313 -27.22 -6.91 10.66
CA ASN A 313 -27.21 -8.37 10.53
C ASN A 313 -25.84 -8.96 10.88
N SER A 314 -25.78 -10.26 11.16
CA SER A 314 -24.51 -10.99 11.29
C SER A 314 -23.79 -11.12 9.96
N VAL A 315 -22.45 -11.11 9.98
CA VAL A 315 -21.58 -11.42 8.85
C VAL A 315 -20.54 -12.47 9.22
N LEU A 316 -20.32 -13.45 8.35
CA LEU A 316 -19.22 -14.41 8.47
C LEU A 316 -17.98 -13.80 7.80
N GLU A 317 -17.01 -13.40 8.60
CA GLU A 317 -15.76 -12.80 8.15
C GLU A 317 -14.65 -13.84 8.06
N SER A 318 -13.69 -13.61 7.17
CA SER A 318 -12.52 -14.46 6.98
C SER A 318 -11.35 -13.69 6.37
N GLY A 319 -10.15 -14.27 6.32
CA GLY A 319 -8.98 -13.59 5.77
C GLY A 319 -9.07 -13.37 4.25
N GLY A 320 -8.58 -12.23 3.76
CA GLY A 320 -8.48 -11.94 2.32
C GLY A 320 -7.68 -10.67 2.02
N PRO A 321 -7.30 -10.45 0.75
CA PRO A 321 -6.48 -9.30 0.33
C PRO A 321 -7.26 -7.97 0.30
N GLY A 322 -8.59 -8.02 0.43
CA GLY A 322 -9.48 -6.87 0.43
C GLY A 322 -10.51 -6.89 -0.69
N MET A 323 -11.67 -6.30 -0.43
CA MET A 323 -12.79 -6.20 -1.36
C MET A 323 -12.53 -5.13 -2.42
N VAL A 324 -12.67 -5.49 -3.70
CA VAL A 324 -12.53 -4.58 -4.84
C VAL A 324 -13.90 -4.40 -5.50
N LEU A 325 -14.42 -3.18 -5.51
CA LEU A 325 -15.74 -2.87 -6.06
C LEU A 325 -15.62 -2.07 -7.34
N LEU A 326 -16.29 -2.53 -8.40
CA LEU A 326 -16.41 -1.82 -9.66
C LEU A 326 -17.37 -0.64 -9.49
N ARG A 327 -16.90 0.59 -9.68
CA ARG A 327 -17.71 1.82 -9.62
C ARG A 327 -18.41 2.10 -10.94
N GLU A 328 -17.66 2.11 -12.03
CA GLU A 328 -18.19 2.46 -13.36
C GLU A 328 -17.38 1.82 -14.49
N ILE A 329 -18.02 1.63 -15.64
CA ILE A 329 -17.39 1.22 -16.90
C ILE A 329 -17.64 2.32 -17.94
N LYS A 330 -16.59 2.73 -18.65
CA LYS A 330 -16.68 3.63 -19.81
C LYS A 330 -16.17 2.91 -21.06
N SER A 331 -17.07 2.49 -21.93
CA SER A 331 -16.74 1.81 -23.20
C SER A 331 -16.75 2.76 -24.38
N ASN A 332 -16.02 2.41 -25.44
CA ASN A 332 -15.91 3.19 -26.69
C ASN A 332 -15.45 4.64 -26.45
N VAL A 333 -14.53 4.85 -25.51
CA VAL A 333 -13.97 6.16 -25.21
C VAL A 333 -12.57 6.31 -25.81
N SER A 334 -12.13 7.56 -25.95
CA SER A 334 -10.74 7.89 -26.24
C SER A 334 -10.03 8.27 -24.94
N PHE A 335 -8.90 7.60 -24.66
CA PHE A 335 -8.13 7.78 -23.44
C PHE A 335 -6.65 7.70 -23.73
N ASN A 336 -5.85 8.67 -23.26
CA ASN A 336 -4.41 8.74 -23.50
C ASN A 336 -4.02 8.43 -24.97
N TYR A 337 -4.69 9.08 -25.91
CA TYR A 337 -4.46 8.93 -27.36
C TYR A 337 -4.71 7.51 -27.90
N VAL A 338 -5.51 6.70 -27.21
CA VAL A 338 -6.02 5.40 -27.65
C VAL A 338 -7.54 5.52 -27.80
N SER A 339 -8.03 5.32 -29.02
CA SER A 339 -9.47 5.37 -29.34
C SER A 339 -10.13 4.01 -29.10
N ASN A 340 -11.45 3.99 -28.91
CA ASN A 340 -12.27 2.77 -28.77
C ASN A 340 -11.83 1.85 -27.63
N CYS A 341 -11.28 2.40 -26.55
CA CYS A 341 -10.89 1.64 -25.37
C CYS A 341 -12.07 1.49 -24.39
N THR A 342 -11.91 0.58 -23.43
CA THR A 342 -12.82 0.43 -22.29
C THR A 342 -12.06 0.69 -21.00
N LEU A 343 -12.61 1.55 -20.15
CA LEU A 343 -12.05 1.91 -18.84
C LEU A 343 -12.92 1.34 -17.73
N TYR A 344 -12.31 0.61 -16.80
CA TYR A 344 -12.95 0.05 -15.62
C TYR A 344 -12.43 0.77 -14.37
N TYR A 345 -13.31 1.44 -13.64
CA TYR A 345 -12.95 2.16 -12.42
C TYR A 345 -13.38 1.36 -11.20
N TYR A 346 -12.43 1.04 -10.34
CA TYR A 346 -12.62 0.27 -9.12
C TYR A 346 -12.30 1.11 -7.88
N VAL A 347 -12.84 0.70 -6.74
CA VAL A 347 -12.49 1.24 -5.42
C VAL A 347 -12.17 0.07 -4.48
N ARG A 348 -11.10 0.22 -3.69
CA ARG A 348 -10.78 -0.68 -2.58
C ARG A 348 -10.49 0.15 -1.33
N TRP A 349 -10.96 -0.33 -0.17
CA TRP A 349 -10.64 0.27 1.12
C TRP A 349 -9.41 -0.41 1.70
N GLU A 350 -8.35 0.37 1.86
CA GLU A 350 -7.08 -0.08 2.37
C GLU A 350 -7.01 0.05 3.88
N ALA A 351 -6.22 -0.84 4.46
CA ALA A 351 -5.89 -0.89 5.88
C ALA A 351 -4.45 -1.41 6.00
N PRO A 352 -3.84 -1.37 7.21
CA PRO A 352 -2.56 -2.06 7.41
C PRO A 352 -2.63 -3.51 6.91
N PRO A 353 -1.61 -4.00 6.17
CA PRO A 353 -0.31 -3.39 5.91
C PRO A 353 -0.19 -2.55 4.61
N TYR A 354 -1.31 -2.22 3.94
CA TYR A 354 -1.34 -1.47 2.66
C TYR A 354 -1.59 0.04 2.83
N CYS A 355 -1.93 0.46 4.04
CA CYS A 355 -2.04 1.85 4.46
C CYS A 355 -1.77 1.92 5.96
N ASN A 356 -1.28 3.03 6.47
CA ASN A 356 -1.10 3.18 7.92
C ASN A 356 -2.43 3.36 8.68
N MET A 357 -3.52 3.70 7.97
CA MET A 357 -4.84 3.96 8.53
C MET A 357 -5.88 2.95 8.01
N PRO A 358 -6.86 2.55 8.84
CA PRO A 358 -7.94 1.67 8.40
C PRO A 358 -8.96 2.39 7.52
N SER A 359 -9.74 1.60 6.77
CA SER A 359 -10.88 2.06 5.97
C SER A 359 -10.53 3.24 5.05
N SER A 360 -9.37 3.19 4.39
CA SER A 360 -8.86 4.26 3.53
C SER A 360 -9.17 3.94 2.06
N PRO A 361 -10.18 4.58 1.42
CA PRO A 361 -10.54 4.26 0.04
C PRO A 361 -9.47 4.74 -0.97
N TYR A 362 -9.21 3.92 -1.98
CA TYR A 362 -8.38 4.26 -3.14
C TYR A 362 -9.07 3.85 -4.44
N ASP A 363 -9.01 4.75 -5.42
CA ASP A 363 -9.42 4.49 -6.79
C ASP A 363 -8.37 3.70 -7.56
N TYR A 364 -8.84 2.81 -8.42
CA TYR A 364 -8.05 2.14 -9.43
C TYR A 364 -8.73 2.24 -10.78
N LEU A 365 -7.93 2.34 -11.83
CA LEU A 365 -8.38 2.26 -13.20
C LEU A 365 -7.65 1.11 -13.88
N VAL A 366 -8.41 0.26 -14.57
CA VAL A 366 -7.88 -0.68 -15.57
C VAL A 366 -8.43 -0.27 -16.93
N GLY A 367 -7.56 0.18 -17.82
CA GLY A 367 -7.87 0.47 -19.21
C GLY A 367 -7.52 -0.71 -20.10
N VAL A 368 -8.46 -1.10 -20.97
CA VAL A 368 -8.32 -2.15 -21.96
C VAL A 368 -8.38 -1.51 -23.36
N PRO A 369 -7.33 -1.62 -24.19
CA PRO A 369 -7.33 -1.05 -25.53
C PRO A 369 -8.22 -1.89 -26.47
N PRO A 370 -8.59 -1.37 -27.66
CA PRO A 370 -9.34 -2.16 -28.63
C PRO A 370 -8.50 -3.36 -29.13
N ASN A 371 -9.17 -4.46 -29.46
CA ASN A 371 -8.59 -5.64 -30.13
C ASN A 371 -7.37 -6.27 -29.41
N PRO A 372 -7.57 -7.12 -28.39
CA PRO A 372 -6.47 -7.82 -27.73
C PRO A 372 -5.63 -8.59 -28.76
N LYS A 373 -4.31 -8.37 -28.76
CA LYS A 373 -3.37 -9.01 -29.71
C LYS A 373 -2.70 -10.27 -29.14
N ARG A 374 -2.83 -10.49 -27.83
CA ARG A 374 -2.19 -11.61 -27.12
C ARG A 374 -3.25 -12.35 -26.28
N PRO A 375 -3.14 -13.68 -26.10
CA PRO A 375 -4.01 -14.42 -25.19
C PRO A 375 -3.93 -13.91 -23.74
N ASN A 376 -2.72 -13.55 -23.32
CA ASN A 376 -2.43 -12.93 -22.02
C ASN A 376 -1.86 -11.53 -22.30
N PRO A 377 -2.56 -10.43 -21.94
CA PRO A 377 -2.07 -9.10 -22.21
C PRO A 377 -0.93 -8.71 -21.26
N MET A 378 -0.01 -7.87 -21.75
CA MET A 378 0.94 -7.16 -20.90
C MET A 378 0.22 -6.05 -20.11
N ALA A 379 0.87 -5.49 -19.09
CA ALA A 379 0.31 -4.39 -18.32
C ALA A 379 1.34 -3.28 -18.03
N GLN A 380 0.92 -2.04 -18.22
CA GLN A 380 1.58 -0.84 -17.73
C GLN A 380 1.05 -0.52 -16.34
N VAL A 381 1.94 -0.41 -15.36
CA VAL A 381 1.67 0.23 -14.08
C VAL A 381 2.02 1.71 -14.22
N SER A 382 1.02 2.56 -14.06
CA SER A 382 1.12 4.00 -14.31
C SER A 382 1.18 4.78 -13.01
N LEU A 383 2.21 5.61 -12.89
CA LEU A 383 2.46 6.49 -11.75
C LEU A 383 2.26 7.95 -12.17
N HIS A 384 1.23 8.61 -11.65
CA HIS A 384 0.93 9.99 -12.03
C HIS A 384 1.91 11.01 -11.40
N CYS A 385 2.06 12.15 -12.05
CA CYS A 385 2.84 13.29 -11.58
C CYS A 385 2.19 14.00 -10.37
N TRP A 386 2.90 14.99 -9.83
CA TRP A 386 2.31 15.91 -8.86
C TRP A 386 1.16 16.72 -9.50
N GLY A 387 0.00 16.79 -8.86
CA GLY A 387 -1.22 17.37 -9.45
C GLY A 387 -1.89 16.49 -10.51
N GLY A 388 -1.39 15.27 -10.76
CA GLY A 388 -2.06 14.26 -11.58
C GLY A 388 -3.15 13.48 -10.81
N SER A 389 -3.73 12.49 -11.49
CA SER A 389 -4.75 11.58 -10.94
C SER A 389 -4.71 10.21 -11.63
N ILE A 390 -5.60 9.29 -11.25
CA ILE A 390 -5.85 8.04 -12.00
C ILE A 390 -6.08 8.26 -13.50
N ASN A 391 -6.57 9.42 -13.92
CA ASN A 391 -6.91 9.67 -15.32
C ASN A 391 -5.80 10.32 -16.15
N SER A 392 -4.70 10.77 -15.56
CA SER A 392 -3.69 11.53 -16.31
C SER A 392 -2.33 11.64 -15.64
N CYS A 393 -1.37 12.20 -16.39
CA CYS A 393 -0.06 12.63 -15.93
C CYS A 393 0.98 11.54 -15.60
N TYR A 394 0.90 10.38 -16.24
CA TYR A 394 1.87 9.27 -16.11
C TYR A 394 2.69 9.01 -17.39
N GLY A 395 2.61 9.90 -18.38
CA GLY A 395 3.20 9.72 -19.70
C GLY A 395 2.18 9.19 -20.70
N TRP A 396 2.60 8.33 -21.62
CA TRP A 396 1.72 7.71 -22.60
C TRP A 396 1.07 6.42 -22.06
N TRP A 397 0.07 5.89 -22.79
CA TRP A 397 -0.34 4.50 -22.68
C TRP A 397 0.55 3.67 -23.61
N TYR A 398 1.67 3.22 -23.08
CA TYR A 398 2.71 2.49 -23.80
C TYR A 398 2.18 1.11 -24.20
N ARG A 399 2.49 0.70 -25.44
CA ARG A 399 2.15 -0.61 -26.02
C ARG A 399 0.65 -0.93 -26.05
N ALA A 400 -0.21 0.10 -26.03
CA ALA A 400 -1.66 -0.08 -26.19
C ALA A 400 -2.01 -0.68 -27.56
N GLU A 401 -1.26 -0.32 -28.60
CA GLU A 401 -1.35 -0.85 -29.96
C GLU A 401 -1.08 -2.36 -30.06
N GLU A 402 -0.38 -2.92 -29.07
CA GLU A 402 -0.13 -4.35 -28.91
C GLU A 402 -1.14 -5.04 -27.98
N GLY A 403 -2.21 -4.35 -27.57
CA GLY A 403 -3.18 -4.88 -26.62
C GLY A 403 -2.76 -4.77 -25.15
N GLY A 404 -1.75 -3.97 -24.81
CA GLY A 404 -1.29 -3.77 -23.44
C GLY A 404 -2.28 -3.00 -22.59
N LEU A 405 -2.56 -3.50 -21.38
CA LEU A 405 -3.42 -2.82 -20.41
C LEU A 405 -2.72 -1.64 -19.78
N ILE A 406 -3.48 -0.63 -19.35
CA ILE A 406 -2.99 0.41 -18.44
C ILE A 406 -3.67 0.23 -17.08
N ILE A 407 -2.89 0.27 -16.01
CA ILE A 407 -3.38 0.23 -14.64
C ILE A 407 -2.88 1.49 -13.95
N SER A 408 -3.78 2.30 -13.38
CA SER A 408 -3.46 3.51 -12.62
C SER A 408 -4.19 3.53 -11.28
N THR A 409 -3.64 4.22 -10.29
CA THR A 409 -4.28 4.50 -8.99
C THR A 409 -3.99 5.95 -8.57
N ASN A 410 -4.73 6.48 -7.60
CA ASN A 410 -4.42 7.77 -6.99
C ASN A 410 -3.40 7.55 -5.86
N GLN A 411 -2.51 8.51 -5.65
CA GLN A 411 -1.52 8.45 -4.59
C GLN A 411 -1.93 9.33 -3.40
N TYR A 412 -2.01 8.76 -2.19
CA TYR A 412 -2.18 9.52 -0.95
C TYR A 412 -1.45 8.83 0.22
N PRO A 413 -0.78 9.57 1.12
CA PRO A 413 -0.25 10.92 0.87
C PRO A 413 0.64 10.95 -0.38
N TYR A 414 0.91 12.14 -0.94
CA TYR A 414 1.81 12.27 -2.09
C TYR A 414 3.26 12.00 -1.64
N ASP A 415 3.62 10.72 -1.62
CA ASP A 415 4.85 10.14 -1.08
C ASP A 415 5.90 9.85 -2.15
N TRP A 416 5.76 10.47 -3.33
CA TRP A 416 6.62 10.24 -4.49
C TRP A 416 6.62 8.79 -5.02
N TRP A 417 5.59 8.01 -4.69
CA TRP A 417 5.49 6.58 -5.01
C TRP A 417 6.64 5.77 -4.44
N THR A 418 6.99 6.07 -3.18
CA THR A 418 8.10 5.45 -2.47
C THR A 418 7.71 4.99 -1.07
N SER A 419 7.52 5.89 -0.10
CA SER A 419 7.18 5.48 1.26
C SER A 419 6.81 6.66 2.13
N TYR A 420 6.12 6.38 3.22
CA TYR A 420 5.88 7.38 4.27
C TYR A 420 5.87 6.73 5.64
N HIS A 421 6.09 7.55 6.66
CA HIS A 421 6.17 7.10 8.05
C HIS A 421 4.84 6.52 8.52
N GLU A 422 4.86 5.34 9.16
CA GLU A 422 3.65 4.68 9.66
C GLU A 422 2.89 5.53 10.69
N ASN A 423 3.64 6.28 11.51
CA ASN A 423 3.09 7.21 12.49
C ASN A 423 2.64 8.56 11.89
N SER A 424 2.70 8.75 10.56
CA SER A 424 2.21 9.95 9.89
C SER A 424 0.71 10.13 10.16
N GLY A 425 0.34 11.33 10.59
CA GLY A 425 -1.03 11.61 10.98
C GLY A 425 -1.47 10.82 12.21
N THR A 426 -0.59 10.54 13.18
CA THR A 426 -0.93 9.96 14.50
C THR A 426 -0.39 10.83 15.64
N LEU A 427 -0.66 10.45 16.90
CA LEU A 427 0.02 10.98 18.09
C LEU A 427 1.36 10.31 18.40
N LYS A 428 1.68 9.18 17.76
CA LYS A 428 2.93 8.42 18.00
C LYS A 428 4.11 9.13 17.35
N SER A 429 5.25 9.19 18.04
CA SER A 429 6.44 9.82 17.51
C SER A 429 7.01 9.11 16.27
N PHE A 430 7.65 9.85 15.38
CA PHE A 430 8.51 9.30 14.32
C PHE A 430 9.75 8.59 14.89
N ALA A 431 10.10 8.82 16.16
CA ALA A 431 11.12 8.05 16.86
C ALA A 431 10.69 6.59 17.15
N ASP A 432 9.38 6.32 17.18
CA ASP A 432 8.80 5.02 17.58
C ASP A 432 8.16 4.29 16.39
N GLY A 433 8.82 4.31 15.24
CA GLY A 433 8.34 3.63 14.06
C GLY A 433 9.32 3.70 12.90
N THR A 434 8.81 3.31 11.74
CA THR A 434 9.58 3.22 10.49
C THR A 434 8.83 3.87 9.34
N VAL A 435 9.60 4.25 8.33
CA VAL A 435 9.09 4.60 7.02
C VAL A 435 8.84 3.32 6.23
N GLN A 436 7.64 3.19 5.66
CA GLN A 436 7.18 1.96 5.03
C GLN A 436 6.62 2.19 3.62
N PRO A 437 6.82 1.22 2.69
CA PRO A 437 6.37 1.30 1.30
C PRO A 437 4.89 0.86 1.17
N PHE A 438 3.99 1.54 1.90
CA PHE A 438 2.56 1.26 1.85
C PHE A 438 2.00 1.36 0.43
N THR A 439 2.49 2.34 -0.33
CA THR A 439 2.06 2.62 -1.70
C THR A 439 2.33 1.46 -2.63
N GLU A 440 3.55 0.94 -2.63
CA GLU A 440 3.96 -0.18 -3.45
C GLU A 440 3.24 -1.45 -3.03
N ALA A 441 3.16 -1.71 -1.72
CA ALA A 441 2.45 -2.89 -1.21
C ALA A 441 0.97 -2.89 -1.63
N ARG A 442 0.31 -1.74 -1.49
CA ARG A 442 -1.07 -1.52 -1.92
C ARG A 442 -1.25 -1.81 -3.41
N TYR A 443 -0.39 -1.21 -4.23
CA TYR A 443 -0.52 -1.27 -5.68
C TYR A 443 -0.21 -2.68 -6.20
N LEU A 444 0.83 -3.33 -5.69
CA LEU A 444 1.15 -4.72 -6.04
C LEU A 444 0.08 -5.69 -5.56
N SER A 445 -0.52 -5.46 -4.39
CA SER A 445 -1.67 -6.24 -3.92
C SER A 445 -2.84 -6.15 -4.90
N PHE A 446 -3.19 -4.95 -5.38
CA PHE A 446 -4.21 -4.80 -6.42
C PHE A 446 -3.81 -5.50 -7.72
N ILE A 447 -2.56 -5.35 -8.17
CA ILE A 447 -2.08 -5.98 -9.40
C ILE A 447 -2.14 -7.50 -9.29
N TYR A 448 -1.49 -8.11 -8.31
CA TYR A 448 -1.31 -9.57 -8.25
C TYR A 448 -2.52 -10.32 -7.72
N TYR A 449 -3.26 -9.75 -6.77
CA TYR A 449 -4.42 -10.44 -6.17
C TYR A 449 -5.75 -10.11 -6.85
N PHE A 450 -5.82 -9.03 -7.62
CA PHE A 450 -7.02 -8.67 -8.36
C PHE A 450 -6.79 -8.60 -9.88
N ALA A 451 -5.91 -7.73 -10.38
CA ALA A 451 -5.83 -7.48 -11.82
C ALA A 451 -5.30 -8.68 -12.63
N VAL A 452 -4.24 -9.33 -12.16
CA VAL A 452 -3.64 -10.51 -12.82
C VAL A 452 -4.68 -11.62 -13.03
N PRO A 453 -5.40 -12.11 -12.00
CA PRO A 453 -6.40 -13.16 -12.21
C PRO A 453 -7.63 -12.70 -13.01
N ASN A 454 -8.08 -11.45 -12.88
CA ASN A 454 -9.29 -10.97 -13.57
C ASN A 454 -9.07 -10.60 -15.04
N TYR A 455 -7.84 -10.22 -15.42
CA TYR A 455 -7.50 -9.83 -16.80
C TYR A 455 -6.50 -10.77 -17.46
N ASN A 456 -6.14 -11.87 -16.79
CA ASN A 456 -5.20 -12.88 -17.27
C ASN A 456 -3.85 -12.28 -17.73
N ILE A 457 -3.33 -11.35 -16.92
CA ILE A 457 -2.14 -10.56 -17.25
C ILE A 457 -0.90 -11.46 -17.31
N ASP A 458 -0.08 -11.24 -18.34
CA ASP A 458 1.25 -11.81 -18.43
C ASP A 458 2.22 -11.12 -17.46
N VAL A 459 2.49 -11.81 -16.36
CA VAL A 459 3.38 -11.31 -15.29
C VAL A 459 4.83 -11.11 -15.75
N GLU A 460 5.24 -11.71 -16.87
CA GLU A 460 6.59 -11.52 -17.44
C GLU A 460 6.73 -10.20 -18.19
N ARG A 461 5.62 -9.51 -18.48
CA ARG A 461 5.56 -8.26 -19.26
C ARG A 461 4.85 -7.11 -18.53
N ILE A 462 4.83 -7.15 -17.21
CA ILE A 462 4.43 -5.98 -16.42
C ILE A 462 5.57 -4.95 -16.50
N HIS A 463 5.26 -3.68 -16.73
CA HIS A 463 6.25 -2.60 -16.77
C HIS A 463 5.74 -1.38 -16.00
N LEU A 464 6.66 -0.49 -15.63
CA LEU A 464 6.36 0.69 -14.81
C LEU A 464 6.67 1.96 -15.60
N ALA A 465 5.75 2.93 -15.57
CA ALA A 465 5.93 4.20 -16.25
C ALA A 465 5.38 5.38 -15.44
N GLY A 466 6.02 6.53 -15.58
CA GLY A 466 5.58 7.75 -14.93
C GLY A 466 6.37 9.00 -15.32
N SER A 467 5.81 10.16 -14.95
CA SER A 467 6.41 11.48 -15.20
C SER A 467 6.51 12.28 -13.90
N SER A 468 7.57 13.08 -13.73
CA SER A 468 7.78 13.96 -12.56
C SER A 468 7.76 13.15 -11.25
N MET A 469 6.79 13.37 -10.35
CA MET A 469 6.58 12.52 -9.17
C MET A 469 6.47 11.03 -9.52
N GLY A 470 5.72 10.68 -10.57
CA GLY A 470 5.64 9.31 -11.06
C GLY A 470 6.89 8.83 -11.78
N GLY A 471 7.68 9.75 -12.34
CA GLY A 471 9.00 9.46 -12.90
C GLY A 471 9.99 9.13 -11.78
N ALA A 472 9.92 9.86 -10.66
CA ALA A 472 10.69 9.55 -9.46
C ALA A 472 10.33 8.16 -8.94
N GLY A 473 9.04 7.85 -8.76
CA GLY A 473 8.58 6.51 -8.43
C GLY A 473 9.10 5.44 -9.39
N THR A 474 9.00 5.69 -10.69
CA THR A 474 9.47 4.75 -11.72
C THR A 474 10.97 4.51 -11.61
N SER A 475 11.75 5.54 -11.29
CA SER A 475 13.19 5.37 -11.08
C SER A 475 13.54 4.77 -9.73
N LEU A 476 12.89 5.16 -8.65
CA LEU A 476 13.24 4.79 -7.29
C LEU A 476 12.69 3.40 -6.97
N TRP A 477 11.37 3.22 -7.04
CA TRP A 477 10.74 1.93 -6.82
C TRP A 477 11.13 0.94 -7.93
N GLY A 478 11.03 1.34 -9.20
CA GLY A 478 11.28 0.45 -10.33
C GLY A 478 12.68 -0.18 -10.34
N MET A 479 13.73 0.58 -9.98
CA MET A 479 15.11 0.08 -9.93
C MET A 479 15.28 -1.10 -8.97
N ARG A 480 14.50 -1.10 -7.87
CA ARG A 480 14.54 -2.10 -6.80
C ARG A 480 13.65 -3.31 -7.07
N SER A 481 13.03 -3.35 -8.26
CA SER A 481 11.87 -4.20 -8.56
C SER A 481 12.09 -5.06 -9.82
N GLY A 482 13.32 -5.55 -10.02
CA GLY A 482 13.70 -6.39 -11.17
C GLY A 482 12.91 -7.68 -11.33
N GLN A 483 12.37 -8.21 -10.22
CA GLN A 483 11.48 -9.38 -10.14
C GLN A 483 10.01 -9.06 -10.51
N ILE A 484 9.63 -7.78 -10.47
CA ILE A 484 8.27 -7.31 -10.76
C ILE A 484 8.16 -6.76 -12.18
N PHE A 485 9.12 -5.93 -12.61
CA PHE A 485 9.01 -5.18 -13.86
C PHE A 485 9.99 -5.66 -14.93
N SER A 486 9.49 -5.77 -16.15
CA SER A 486 10.25 -6.07 -17.36
C SER A 486 11.16 -4.92 -17.75
N HIS A 487 10.64 -3.69 -17.75
CA HIS A 487 11.33 -2.43 -18.05
C HIS A 487 10.64 -1.23 -17.37
N LEU A 488 11.29 -0.07 -17.42
CA LEU A 488 10.90 1.18 -16.76
C LEU A 488 10.95 2.35 -17.75
N ILE A 489 9.95 3.24 -17.69
CA ILE A 489 9.89 4.47 -18.49
C ILE A 489 9.71 5.69 -17.57
N SER A 490 10.79 6.43 -17.33
CA SER A 490 10.83 7.52 -16.34
C SER A 490 11.10 8.87 -16.99
N TRP A 491 10.12 9.77 -16.97
CA TRP A 491 10.31 11.14 -17.44
C TRP A 491 10.52 12.12 -16.29
N VAL A 492 11.62 12.88 -16.32
CA VAL A 492 11.97 13.95 -15.37
C VAL A 492 11.80 13.52 -13.90
N GLY A 493 12.28 12.32 -13.58
CA GLY A 493 12.21 11.75 -12.24
C GLY A 493 13.31 12.25 -11.31
N VAL A 494 13.04 12.19 -10.00
CA VAL A 494 14.06 12.30 -8.95
C VAL A 494 14.70 10.93 -8.74
N HIS A 495 16.03 10.86 -8.75
CA HIS A 495 16.81 9.64 -8.54
C HIS A 495 17.52 9.61 -7.17
N ILE A 496 17.71 10.79 -6.57
CA ILE A 496 18.33 10.99 -5.24
C ILE A 496 17.47 12.02 -4.48
N PRO A 497 16.53 11.58 -3.62
CA PRO A 497 15.60 12.46 -2.92
C PRO A 497 16.24 13.64 -2.20
N LYS A 498 17.36 13.39 -1.51
CA LYS A 498 18.11 14.39 -0.72
C LYS A 498 18.77 15.48 -1.56
N GLU A 499 18.93 15.26 -2.85
CA GLU A 499 19.59 16.19 -3.77
C GLU A 499 18.61 16.93 -4.69
N SER A 500 17.29 16.73 -4.51
CA SER A 500 16.30 17.50 -5.26
C SER A 500 16.22 18.94 -4.74
N PRO A 501 16.51 19.98 -5.56
CA PRO A 501 16.59 21.36 -5.09
C PRO A 501 15.28 21.89 -4.51
N THR A 502 14.16 21.54 -5.15
CA THR A 502 12.84 22.06 -4.75
C THR A 502 12.05 21.06 -3.92
N PHE A 503 12.24 19.76 -4.14
CA PHE A 503 11.34 18.74 -3.60
C PHE A 503 11.85 17.98 -2.38
N THR A 504 13.08 18.21 -1.91
CA THR A 504 13.60 17.59 -0.68
C THR A 504 12.65 17.77 0.51
N GLY A 505 12.06 18.96 0.68
CA GLY A 505 11.09 19.23 1.74
C GLY A 505 9.80 18.40 1.65
N SER A 506 9.41 17.99 0.44
CA SER A 506 8.27 17.09 0.26
C SER A 506 8.60 15.66 0.68
N PHE A 507 9.79 15.16 0.35
CA PHE A 507 10.28 13.88 0.88
C PHE A 507 10.41 13.92 2.41
N MET A 508 10.90 15.01 2.99
CA MET A 508 10.96 15.18 4.45
C MET A 508 9.57 15.04 5.08
N GLY A 509 8.51 15.54 4.45
CA GLY A 509 7.13 15.35 4.90
C GLY A 509 6.72 13.89 5.11
N ASN A 510 7.30 12.97 4.31
CA ASN A 510 7.00 11.55 4.32
C ASN A 510 8.02 10.74 5.13
N TYR A 511 9.31 11.05 5.01
CA TYR A 511 10.42 10.30 5.61
C TYR A 511 10.83 10.81 7.00
N GLY A 512 10.55 12.08 7.30
CA GLY A 512 11.21 12.83 8.36
C GLY A 512 12.43 13.60 7.87
N ASP A 513 12.89 14.56 8.68
CA ASP A 513 14.07 15.38 8.37
C ASP A 513 15.31 14.50 8.11
N THR A 514 16.18 14.93 7.19
CA THR A 514 17.40 14.17 6.84
C THR A 514 18.35 13.94 8.02
N SER A 515 18.27 14.76 9.08
CA SER A 515 19.05 14.63 10.31
C SER A 515 18.49 13.62 11.31
N TRP A 516 17.23 13.19 11.16
CA TRP A 516 16.59 12.25 12.09
C TRP A 516 17.05 10.82 11.88
N ASN A 517 17.64 10.51 10.72
CA ASN A 517 18.08 9.16 10.35
C ASN A 517 16.98 8.11 10.52
N THR A 518 15.75 8.45 10.12
CA THR A 518 14.60 7.57 10.23
C THR A 518 14.84 6.23 9.54
N THR A 519 14.43 5.15 10.20
CA THR A 519 14.61 3.78 9.70
C THR A 519 13.53 3.42 8.68
N PHE A 520 13.92 2.67 7.65
CA PHE A 520 13.04 2.07 6.65
C PHE A 520 12.77 0.60 6.98
N SER A 521 11.53 0.14 6.77
CA SER A 521 11.18 -1.28 6.83
C SER A 521 10.21 -1.64 5.70
N ASN A 522 10.19 -2.91 5.27
CA ASN A 522 9.38 -3.36 4.14
C ASN A 522 8.84 -4.79 4.29
N GLU A 523 8.58 -5.26 5.51
CA GLU A 523 8.14 -6.64 5.78
C GLU A 523 6.93 -7.05 4.94
N GLN A 524 6.01 -6.12 4.66
CA GLN A 524 4.85 -6.32 3.79
C GLN A 524 5.20 -6.62 2.32
N MET A 525 6.43 -6.35 1.89
CA MET A 525 6.88 -6.57 0.51
C MET A 525 7.42 -7.99 0.29
N GLU A 526 7.65 -8.77 1.36
CA GLU A 526 8.13 -10.16 1.26
C GLU A 526 7.24 -11.00 0.34
N GLN A 527 5.92 -10.79 0.41
CA GLN A 527 4.92 -11.51 -0.40
C GLN A 527 5.07 -11.28 -1.92
N PHE A 528 5.76 -10.21 -2.32
CA PHE A 528 6.06 -9.87 -3.71
C PHE A 528 7.54 -10.14 -4.07
N GLY A 529 8.26 -10.82 -3.17
CA GLY A 529 9.61 -11.30 -3.40
C GLY A 529 10.72 -10.27 -3.27
N TYR A 530 10.47 -9.21 -2.50
CA TYR A 530 11.53 -8.27 -2.12
C TYR A 530 12.38 -8.86 -0.99
N PRO A 531 13.69 -8.56 -0.95
CA PRO A 531 14.47 -8.75 0.26
C PRO A 531 13.83 -7.99 1.43
N VAL A 532 13.68 -8.68 2.55
CA VAL A 532 13.05 -8.13 3.76
C VAL A 532 14.07 -7.31 4.52
N ILE A 533 13.65 -6.10 4.90
CA ILE A 533 14.30 -5.16 5.80
C ILE A 533 13.39 -5.02 7.02
N HIS A 534 13.85 -5.57 8.13
CA HIS A 534 13.20 -5.44 9.42
C HIS A 534 13.56 -4.09 10.06
N PRO A 535 12.72 -3.56 10.96
CA PRO A 535 13.08 -2.38 11.76
C PRO A 535 14.43 -2.50 12.48
N SER A 536 14.82 -3.72 12.88
CA SER A 536 16.10 -3.99 13.55
C SER A 536 17.34 -3.83 12.66
N ASP A 537 17.17 -3.83 11.35
CA ASP A 537 18.29 -3.71 10.40
C ASP A 537 18.81 -2.26 10.31
N ASN A 538 18.07 -1.30 10.86
CA ASN A 538 18.46 0.11 11.01
C ASN A 538 18.91 0.76 9.68
N VAL A 539 18.24 0.40 8.59
CA VAL A 539 18.49 0.96 7.26
C VAL A 539 17.92 2.39 7.22
N ASN A 540 18.78 3.38 6.97
CA ASN A 540 18.34 4.76 6.81
C ASN A 540 17.51 4.92 5.53
N VAL A 541 16.31 5.49 5.65
CA VAL A 541 15.37 5.67 4.53
C VAL A 541 15.92 6.52 3.38
N TRP A 542 16.68 7.58 3.69
CA TRP A 542 17.27 8.46 2.68
C TRP A 542 18.35 7.74 1.88
N ASP A 543 19.07 6.82 2.52
CA ASP A 543 20.09 6.02 1.87
C ASP A 543 19.47 4.87 1.07
N TYR A 544 18.42 4.25 1.58
CA TYR A 544 17.67 3.22 0.86
C TYR A 544 17.11 3.76 -0.45
N TRP A 545 16.59 4.99 -0.48
CA TRP A 545 16.01 5.64 -1.66
C TRP A 545 16.99 6.49 -2.48
N ASP A 546 18.29 6.45 -2.17
CA ASP A 546 19.33 7.00 -3.04
C ASP A 546 19.77 5.91 -4.04
N ASN A 547 19.48 6.11 -5.33
CA ASN A 547 19.85 5.12 -6.35
C ASN A 547 21.35 4.84 -6.41
N THR A 548 22.20 5.84 -6.15
CA THR A 548 23.66 5.68 -6.24
C THR A 548 24.16 4.78 -5.10
N LYS A 549 23.66 5.01 -3.89
CA LYS A 549 23.97 4.18 -2.72
C LYS A 549 23.39 2.78 -2.85
N TRP A 550 22.14 2.67 -3.30
CA TRP A 550 21.50 1.37 -3.45
C TRP A 550 22.18 0.50 -4.50
N LEU A 551 22.54 1.06 -5.66
CA LEU A 551 23.26 0.31 -6.70
C LEU A 551 24.64 -0.15 -6.22
N ALA A 552 25.36 0.70 -5.48
CA ALA A 552 26.66 0.34 -4.89
C ALA A 552 26.53 -0.77 -3.84
N ALA A 553 25.48 -0.75 -3.02
CA ALA A 553 25.24 -1.75 -1.99
C ALA A 553 24.66 -3.07 -2.54
N ASN A 554 24.06 -3.05 -3.74
CA ASN A 554 23.36 -4.21 -4.32
C ASN A 554 23.94 -4.60 -5.70
N PRO A 555 25.25 -4.86 -5.83
CA PRO A 555 25.89 -5.06 -7.14
C PRO A 555 25.35 -6.28 -7.90
N VAL A 556 24.88 -7.31 -7.17
CA VAL A 556 24.33 -8.56 -7.71
C VAL A 556 22.80 -8.54 -7.88
N ALA A 557 22.11 -7.49 -7.42
CA ALA A 557 20.67 -7.36 -7.64
C ALA A 557 20.38 -6.92 -9.08
N GLU A 558 19.54 -7.69 -9.77
CA GLU A 558 19.17 -7.39 -11.15
C GLU A 558 18.06 -6.33 -11.21
N THR A 559 18.21 -5.39 -12.14
CA THR A 559 17.29 -4.27 -12.34
C THR A 559 16.55 -4.45 -13.67
N PRO A 560 15.38 -3.83 -13.88
CA PRO A 560 14.81 -3.73 -15.22
C PRO A 560 15.59 -2.76 -16.10
N TRP A 561 15.37 -2.81 -17.42
CA TRP A 561 15.89 -1.80 -18.34
C TRP A 561 15.23 -0.44 -18.05
N LEU A 562 16.02 0.61 -17.84
CA LEU A 562 15.52 1.96 -17.56
C LEU A 562 15.67 2.88 -18.78
N SER A 563 14.55 3.23 -19.41
CA SER A 563 14.48 4.36 -20.33
C SER A 563 14.14 5.63 -19.56
N HIS A 564 15.07 6.57 -19.43
CA HIS A 564 14.82 7.78 -18.63
C HIS A 564 15.35 9.08 -19.25
N SER A 565 14.88 10.20 -18.71
CA SER A 565 15.30 11.52 -19.16
C SER A 565 15.19 12.61 -18.11
N ASN A 566 16.06 13.61 -18.18
CA ASN A 566 16.00 14.79 -17.32
C ASN A 566 16.39 16.06 -18.09
N GLY A 567 15.67 17.15 -17.85
CA GLY A 567 16.04 18.46 -18.37
C GLY A 567 17.22 19.03 -17.59
N THR A 568 18.26 19.49 -18.28
CA THR A 568 19.46 20.06 -17.65
C THR A 568 19.18 21.41 -16.99
N ASN A 569 18.14 22.10 -17.47
CA ASN A 569 17.60 23.34 -16.94
C ASN A 569 16.32 23.15 -16.10
N ASP A 570 16.02 21.91 -15.66
CA ASP A 570 14.95 21.66 -14.69
C ASP A 570 15.44 21.98 -13.27
N ASN A 571 15.18 23.22 -12.83
CA ASN A 571 15.55 23.69 -11.49
C ASN A 571 14.70 23.07 -10.38
N GLY A 572 13.58 22.42 -10.71
CA GLY A 572 12.70 21.74 -9.75
C GLY A 572 13.26 20.39 -9.35
N ILE A 573 13.41 19.51 -10.34
CA ILE A 573 13.91 18.13 -10.17
C ILE A 573 15.41 18.13 -9.86
N GLY A 574 16.18 18.97 -10.56
CA GLY A 574 17.62 19.11 -10.40
C GLY A 574 18.40 18.16 -11.31
N TRP A 575 19.35 18.73 -12.06
CA TRP A 575 20.23 18.01 -12.98
C TRP A 575 21.36 17.19 -12.31
N PRO A 576 22.06 17.68 -11.26
CA PRO A 576 23.20 16.96 -10.68
C PRO A 576 22.89 15.53 -10.21
N GLN A 577 21.70 15.31 -9.64
CA GLN A 577 21.27 13.98 -9.20
C GLN A 577 21.02 13.02 -10.38
N ALA A 578 20.51 13.51 -11.51
CA ALA A 578 20.31 12.71 -12.72
C ALA A 578 21.64 12.32 -13.36
N TRP A 579 22.60 13.24 -13.40
CA TRP A 579 23.97 12.97 -13.83
C TRP A 579 24.63 11.88 -12.96
N LYS A 580 24.53 11.98 -11.63
CA LYS A 580 25.07 10.97 -10.69
C LYS A 580 24.41 9.61 -10.88
N ASN A 581 23.10 9.57 -11.10
CA ASN A 581 22.37 8.34 -11.37
C ASN A 581 22.86 7.68 -12.67
N ALA A 582 22.98 8.42 -13.76
CA ALA A 582 23.49 7.89 -15.03
C ALA A 582 24.93 7.36 -14.91
N GLN A 583 25.82 8.09 -14.22
CA GLN A 583 27.18 7.63 -13.91
C GLN A 583 27.17 6.32 -13.11
N SER A 584 26.27 6.21 -12.12
CA SER A 584 26.13 5.01 -11.29
C SER A 584 25.60 3.82 -12.08
N LEU A 585 24.67 4.02 -13.02
CA LEU A 585 24.17 2.96 -13.90
C LEU A 585 25.27 2.42 -14.83
N MET A 586 26.09 3.31 -15.40
CA MET A 586 27.25 2.91 -16.22
C MET A 586 28.30 2.17 -15.38
N GLY A 587 28.63 2.70 -14.21
CA GLY A 587 29.61 2.08 -13.30
C GLY A 587 29.16 0.71 -12.78
N ALA A 588 27.87 0.56 -12.50
CA ALA A 588 27.28 -0.69 -12.03
C ALA A 588 26.84 -1.63 -13.17
N LYS A 589 27.09 -1.30 -14.44
CA LYS A 589 26.71 -2.11 -15.60
C LYS A 589 25.23 -2.51 -15.59
N ARG A 590 24.33 -1.53 -15.41
CA ARG A 590 22.86 -1.72 -15.47
C ARG A 590 22.29 -1.35 -16.83
N GLY A 591 21.20 -2.00 -17.23
CA GLY A 591 20.56 -1.71 -18.52
C GLY A 591 19.79 -0.40 -18.48
N PHE A 592 20.17 0.55 -19.33
CA PHE A 592 19.48 1.83 -19.45
C PHE A 592 19.76 2.50 -20.79
N ASN A 593 18.88 3.42 -21.15
CA ASN A 593 19.16 4.49 -22.08
C ASN A 593 18.69 5.83 -21.48
N PHE A 594 19.47 6.88 -21.72
CA PHE A 594 19.27 8.19 -21.08
C PHE A 594 19.22 9.28 -22.13
N SER A 595 18.29 10.22 -22.00
CA SER A 595 18.19 11.40 -22.85
C SER A 595 18.14 12.68 -22.01
N TRP A 596 18.91 13.70 -22.38
CA TRP A 596 18.87 15.02 -21.74
C TRP A 596 18.77 16.14 -22.75
N GLY A 597 18.32 17.29 -22.28
CA GLY A 597 18.13 18.48 -23.10
C GLY A 597 17.73 19.69 -22.26
N THR A 598 17.46 20.81 -22.93
CA THR A 598 17.04 22.07 -22.30
C THR A 598 15.52 22.26 -22.28
N SER A 599 14.74 21.18 -22.38
CA SER A 599 13.27 21.22 -22.32
C SER A 599 12.72 21.31 -20.89
N GLY A 600 13.56 21.55 -19.89
CA GLY A 600 13.18 21.67 -18.49
C GLY A 600 12.35 20.46 -18.02
N HIS A 601 11.25 20.75 -17.32
CA HIS A 601 10.34 19.73 -16.80
C HIS A 601 9.54 18.97 -17.87
N SER A 602 9.70 19.33 -19.14
CA SER A 602 9.05 18.66 -20.28
C SER A 602 9.98 17.69 -21.01
N GLN A 603 11.21 17.48 -20.54
CA GLN A 603 12.13 16.52 -21.16
C GLN A 603 11.52 15.10 -21.16
N ARG A 604 11.62 14.40 -22.30
CA ARG A 604 11.08 13.05 -22.49
C ARG A 604 12.18 12.03 -22.73
N ALA A 605 11.91 10.80 -22.29
CA ALA A 605 12.78 9.66 -22.54
C ALA A 605 12.49 9.13 -23.94
N VAL A 606 13.57 8.79 -24.65
CA VAL A 606 13.47 8.06 -25.91
C VAL A 606 13.35 6.58 -25.59
N LEU A 607 12.47 5.88 -26.30
CA LEU A 607 12.29 4.44 -26.19
C LEU A 607 13.05 3.74 -27.33
N LEU A 608 13.64 2.59 -27.00
CA LEU A 608 14.26 1.73 -27.99
C LEU A 608 13.21 1.23 -28.97
N GLY A 609 13.53 1.27 -30.27
CA GLY A 609 12.65 0.77 -31.33
C GLY A 609 12.43 1.72 -32.47
N GLN A 610 12.10 2.96 -32.14
CA GLN A 610 11.58 3.91 -33.13
C GLN A 610 12.14 5.31 -32.94
N GLN A 611 13.16 5.49 -32.08
CA GLN A 611 13.61 6.81 -31.63
C GLN A 611 12.42 7.69 -31.18
N SER A 612 11.43 7.05 -30.55
CA SER A 612 10.14 7.64 -30.18
C SER A 612 10.06 7.79 -28.68
N ASP A 613 9.38 8.81 -28.18
CA ASP A 613 9.04 8.90 -26.76
C ASP A 613 7.79 8.06 -26.39
N ARG A 614 7.12 7.46 -27.39
CA ARG A 614 5.83 6.75 -27.24
C ARG A 614 5.89 5.29 -27.61
N TYR A 615 6.55 4.95 -28.71
CA TYR A 615 6.53 3.59 -29.24
C TYR A 615 7.83 2.86 -28.91
N CYS A 616 7.70 1.73 -28.22
CA CYS A 616 8.80 0.82 -27.94
C CYS A 616 8.55 -0.49 -28.71
N THR A 617 9.53 -0.95 -29.49
CA THR A 617 9.41 -2.23 -30.22
C THR A 617 10.08 -3.39 -29.48
N MET A 618 10.78 -3.11 -28.38
CA MET A 618 11.44 -4.12 -27.58
C MET A 618 10.43 -4.86 -26.69
N ASP A 619 10.29 -6.18 -26.89
CA ASP A 619 9.43 -7.03 -26.07
C ASP A 619 10.14 -7.50 -24.79
N PHE A 620 10.48 -6.57 -23.91
CA PHE A 620 11.17 -6.86 -22.64
C PHE A 620 10.42 -7.90 -21.79
N ARG A 621 11.17 -8.82 -21.17
CA ARG A 621 10.63 -9.83 -20.24
C ARG A 621 11.48 -9.94 -18.98
N LYS A 622 10.86 -10.34 -17.86
CA LYS A 622 11.57 -10.55 -16.59
C LYS A 622 12.36 -11.87 -16.59
N ASN A 623 11.83 -12.89 -17.25
CA ASN A 623 12.45 -14.21 -17.41
C ASN A 623 13.44 -14.32 -18.58
N GLN A 624 14.05 -13.22 -19.01
CA GLN A 624 15.06 -13.21 -20.05
C GLN A 624 16.22 -12.30 -19.67
N SER A 625 17.44 -12.73 -20.01
CA SER A 625 18.62 -11.87 -19.95
C SER A 625 18.61 -10.82 -21.06
N TYR A 626 19.39 -9.76 -20.86
CA TYR A 626 19.55 -8.69 -21.83
C TYR A 626 21.01 -8.18 -21.84
N PRO A 627 21.50 -7.66 -22.97
CA PRO A 627 22.81 -7.02 -23.05
C PRO A 627 22.75 -5.62 -22.44
N VAL A 628 23.75 -5.26 -21.65
CA VAL A 628 24.01 -3.89 -21.20
C VAL A 628 25.18 -3.32 -21.98
N PHE A 629 25.01 -2.06 -22.39
CA PHE A 629 25.95 -1.34 -23.22
C PHE A 629 26.60 -0.22 -22.41
N THR A 630 27.94 -0.14 -22.47
CA THR A 630 28.71 0.97 -21.89
C THR A 630 29.84 1.40 -22.82
N GLY A 631 30.24 2.67 -22.77
CA GLY A 631 31.36 3.16 -23.58
C GLY A 631 31.05 3.23 -25.08
N GLY A 632 29.78 3.45 -25.44
CA GLY A 632 29.35 3.56 -26.82
C GLY A 632 29.97 4.77 -27.51
N SER A 633 30.57 4.59 -28.68
CA SER A 633 31.16 5.73 -29.44
C SER A 633 30.12 6.70 -30.00
N LEU A 634 28.82 6.34 -30.00
CA LEU A 634 27.74 7.24 -30.37
C LEU A 634 27.08 7.93 -29.17
N ASP A 635 27.43 7.52 -27.95
CA ASP A 635 27.00 8.18 -26.73
C ASP A 635 27.52 9.62 -26.69
N LYS A 636 26.66 10.54 -26.25
CA LYS A 636 27.07 11.91 -25.96
C LYS A 636 27.78 11.95 -24.60
N PRO A 637 28.88 12.71 -24.44
CA PRO A 637 29.61 12.75 -23.19
C PRO A 637 28.80 13.48 -22.11
N LEU A 638 28.67 12.85 -20.93
CA LEU A 638 28.15 13.50 -19.72
C LEU A 638 29.20 14.36 -18.99
N GLY A 639 30.46 14.25 -19.38
CA GLY A 639 31.58 14.98 -18.79
C GLY A 639 31.99 14.50 -17.39
N SER A 640 33.03 15.14 -16.84
CA SER A 640 33.63 14.81 -15.54
C SER A 640 32.90 15.42 -14.34
N ALA A 641 32.16 16.50 -14.56
CA ALA A 641 31.31 17.15 -13.57
C ALA A 641 29.89 17.30 -14.11
N PRO A 642 28.88 17.52 -13.23
CA PRO A 642 27.50 17.64 -13.67
C PRO A 642 27.25 18.64 -14.79
N TRP A 643 28.04 19.70 -14.96
CA TRP A 643 27.79 20.73 -15.97
C TRP A 643 28.70 20.62 -17.21
N ASP A 644 29.51 19.55 -17.31
CA ASP A 644 30.46 19.32 -18.40
C ASP A 644 29.83 18.56 -19.58
N HIS A 645 28.52 18.69 -19.80
CA HIS A 645 27.77 17.99 -20.84
C HIS A 645 27.34 18.93 -21.96
N ASP A 646 27.06 18.37 -23.14
CA ASP A 646 26.41 19.10 -24.23
C ASP A 646 25.00 19.55 -23.80
N SER A 647 24.46 20.62 -24.42
CA SER A 647 23.12 21.14 -24.09
C SER A 647 22.00 20.12 -24.28
N SER A 648 22.22 19.10 -25.11
CA SER A 648 21.37 17.92 -25.25
C SER A 648 22.22 16.72 -25.66
N GLY A 649 21.73 15.52 -25.36
CA GLY A 649 22.40 14.30 -25.76
C GLY A 649 21.66 13.05 -25.32
N ASN A 650 22.23 11.90 -25.70
CA ASN A 650 21.72 10.61 -25.32
C ASN A 650 22.84 9.59 -25.09
N ILE A 651 22.50 8.54 -24.34
CA ILE A 651 23.33 7.36 -24.10
C ILE A 651 22.48 6.12 -24.44
N ASN A 652 23.07 5.16 -25.14
CA ASN A 652 22.48 3.86 -25.49
C ASN A 652 21.15 3.95 -26.26
N ASN A 653 20.92 5.01 -27.06
CA ASN A 653 19.65 5.15 -27.79
C ASN A 653 19.58 4.32 -29.09
N TYR A 654 20.72 3.90 -29.64
CA TYR A 654 20.79 3.25 -30.96
C TYR A 654 21.07 1.75 -30.92
N VAL A 655 21.18 1.16 -29.73
CA VAL A 655 21.54 -0.25 -29.56
C VAL A 655 20.31 -1.14 -29.45
N PHE A 656 20.36 -2.29 -30.11
CA PHE A 656 19.27 -3.25 -30.19
C PHE A 656 19.75 -4.67 -29.98
N TRP A 657 18.82 -5.54 -29.61
CA TRP A 657 19.03 -6.97 -29.53
C TRP A 657 17.77 -7.77 -29.82
N ASP A 658 17.98 -9.03 -30.19
CA ASP A 658 16.90 -9.93 -30.53
C ASP A 658 16.41 -10.68 -29.28
N VAL A 659 15.28 -10.22 -28.75
CA VAL A 659 14.60 -10.84 -27.61
C VAL A 659 14.07 -12.26 -27.90
N ALA A 660 13.97 -12.67 -29.16
CA ALA A 660 13.43 -13.96 -29.56
C ALA A 660 14.49 -15.06 -29.69
N THR A 661 15.77 -14.72 -29.86
CA THR A 661 16.84 -15.70 -30.14
C THR A 661 17.89 -15.79 -29.03
N VAL A 662 17.59 -15.27 -27.84
CA VAL A 662 18.46 -15.36 -26.65
C VAL A 662 18.75 -16.81 -26.29
N VAL A 663 20.03 -17.16 -26.21
CA VAL A 663 20.50 -18.40 -25.58
C VAL A 663 21.04 -18.03 -24.20
N ASP A 664 20.52 -18.69 -23.17
CA ASP A 664 20.97 -18.51 -21.78
C ASP A 664 20.88 -19.89 -21.12
N GLU A 665 21.95 -20.67 -21.30
CA GLU A 665 22.14 -22.02 -20.79
C GLU A 665 23.31 -22.03 -19.79
N ALA A 666 23.42 -23.09 -18.99
CA ALA A 666 24.41 -23.16 -17.92
C ALA A 666 25.86 -22.91 -18.37
N ASP A 667 26.21 -23.31 -19.59
CA ASP A 667 27.55 -23.24 -20.16
C ASP A 667 27.71 -22.21 -21.29
N ARG A 668 26.63 -21.59 -21.77
CA ARG A 668 26.73 -20.59 -22.84
C ARG A 668 25.61 -19.55 -22.83
N TRP A 669 25.96 -18.37 -23.31
CA TRP A 669 25.03 -17.28 -23.56
C TRP A 669 25.25 -16.69 -24.94
N GLU A 670 24.17 -16.47 -25.68
CA GLU A 670 24.23 -15.89 -27.02
C GLU A 670 23.17 -14.80 -27.18
N MET A 671 23.58 -13.67 -27.76
CA MET A 671 22.69 -12.54 -28.01
C MET A 671 23.03 -11.89 -29.35
N THR A 672 22.03 -11.81 -30.22
CA THR A 672 22.12 -11.07 -31.47
C THR A 672 21.85 -9.59 -31.21
N VAL A 673 22.76 -8.73 -31.63
CA VAL A 673 22.78 -7.28 -31.40
C VAL A 673 23.03 -6.53 -32.71
N TRP A 674 22.50 -5.31 -32.84
CA TRP A 674 22.70 -4.42 -33.98
C TRP A 674 22.47 -2.96 -33.61
N LEU A 675 22.78 -2.05 -34.55
CA LEU A 675 22.46 -0.63 -34.47
C LEU A 675 21.17 -0.31 -35.22
N ASP A 676 20.38 0.57 -34.60
CA ASP A 676 19.21 1.20 -35.21
C ASP A 676 19.52 1.83 -36.57
N ASP A 677 18.57 1.76 -37.51
CA ASP A 677 18.73 2.40 -38.81
C ASP A 677 18.85 3.93 -38.70
N GLY A 678 18.26 4.52 -37.64
CA GLY A 678 18.37 5.94 -37.30
C GLY A 678 19.72 6.36 -36.71
N ALA A 679 20.64 5.43 -36.43
CA ALA A 679 22.00 5.76 -36.03
C ALA A 679 22.71 6.57 -37.13
N SER A 680 23.35 7.67 -36.72
CA SER A 680 24.04 8.59 -37.64
C SER A 680 25.28 8.00 -38.30
N GLN A 681 25.88 6.97 -37.68
CA GLN A 681 27.02 6.24 -38.21
C GLN A 681 26.62 4.80 -38.54
N ALA A 682 27.38 4.15 -39.42
CA ALA A 682 27.15 2.76 -39.80
C ALA A 682 27.61 1.76 -38.73
N THR A 683 28.49 2.19 -37.83
CA THR A 683 29.10 1.37 -36.78
C THR A 683 29.29 2.15 -35.48
N GLU A 684 29.40 1.44 -34.37
CA GLU A 684 29.66 1.96 -33.04
C GLU A 684 30.58 0.99 -32.29
N THR A 685 31.59 1.48 -31.59
CA THR A 685 32.33 0.65 -30.62
C THR A 685 31.64 0.71 -29.27
N VAL A 686 31.47 -0.44 -28.61
CA VAL A 686 30.77 -0.53 -27.32
C VAL A 686 31.25 -1.73 -26.50
N ASP A 687 31.16 -1.63 -25.19
CA ASP A 687 31.31 -2.78 -24.30
C ASP A 687 29.95 -3.44 -24.05
N ILE A 688 29.90 -4.77 -24.10
CA ILE A 688 28.68 -5.54 -23.85
C ILE A 688 28.82 -6.37 -22.57
N THR A 689 27.85 -6.23 -21.67
CA THR A 689 27.74 -7.00 -20.42
C THR A 689 26.38 -7.71 -20.34
N PRO A 690 26.30 -9.04 -20.35
CA PRO A 690 25.04 -9.75 -20.10
C PRO A 690 24.54 -9.49 -18.68
N ARG A 691 23.26 -9.15 -18.55
CA ARG A 691 22.56 -8.97 -17.27
C ARG A 691 21.26 -9.75 -17.25
N ARG A 692 20.70 -9.92 -16.05
CA ARG A 692 19.51 -10.74 -15.80
C ARG A 692 19.69 -12.17 -16.34
N LEU A 693 20.90 -12.72 -16.21
CA LEU A 693 21.23 -14.09 -16.61
C LEU A 693 20.33 -15.09 -15.88
N GLN A 694 19.68 -15.96 -16.65
CA GLN A 694 18.74 -16.96 -16.13
C GLN A 694 19.46 -18.24 -15.71
N GLN A 695 20.39 -18.73 -16.55
CA GLN A 695 21.02 -20.03 -16.35
C GLN A 695 22.55 -19.98 -16.44
N LEU A 696 23.15 -19.11 -17.27
CA LEU A 696 24.60 -19.05 -17.44
C LEU A 696 25.31 -19.01 -16.09
N ALA A 697 26.16 -20.01 -15.85
CA ALA A 697 26.99 -20.05 -14.65
C ALA A 697 27.90 -18.83 -14.64
N HIS A 698 27.79 -17.99 -13.62
CA HIS A 698 28.62 -16.79 -13.47
C HIS A 698 28.87 -16.44 -12.01
N GLY A 699 29.99 -15.78 -11.77
CA GLY A 699 30.50 -15.42 -10.46
C GLY A 699 31.91 -14.88 -10.54
N ALA A 700 32.37 -14.21 -9.49
CA ALA A 700 33.68 -13.56 -9.48
C ALA A 700 34.82 -14.54 -9.83
N GLY A 701 35.69 -14.14 -10.76
CA GLY A 701 36.81 -14.96 -11.23
C GLY A 701 36.45 -16.02 -12.29
N SER A 702 35.20 -16.09 -12.74
CA SER A 702 34.80 -16.95 -13.86
C SER A 702 35.46 -16.48 -15.16
N THR A 703 35.82 -17.42 -16.04
CA THR A 703 36.42 -17.13 -17.34
C THR A 703 35.58 -17.70 -18.49
N TYR A 704 35.49 -16.95 -19.58
CA TYR A 704 34.68 -17.28 -20.75
C TYR A 704 35.47 -17.06 -22.04
N ALA A 705 35.39 -18.01 -22.96
CA ALA A 705 35.71 -17.77 -24.35
C ALA A 705 34.55 -17.01 -25.00
N TRP A 706 34.86 -16.06 -25.87
CA TRP A 706 33.83 -15.34 -26.60
C TRP A 706 34.13 -15.24 -28.09
N GLU A 707 33.07 -15.24 -28.88
CA GLU A 707 33.09 -15.00 -30.32
C GLU A 707 32.02 -13.97 -30.68
N PHE A 708 32.36 -13.07 -31.59
CA PHE A 708 31.44 -12.10 -32.15
C PHE A 708 31.31 -12.36 -33.65
N VAL A 709 30.15 -12.85 -34.06
CA VAL A 709 29.94 -13.40 -35.41
C VAL A 709 28.93 -12.58 -36.21
N GLU A 710 29.14 -12.50 -37.52
CA GLU A 710 28.16 -12.00 -38.50
C GLU A 710 27.82 -13.13 -39.47
N GLY A 711 26.63 -13.70 -39.33
CA GLY A 711 26.26 -14.95 -40.00
C GLY A 711 27.15 -16.11 -39.53
N LEU A 712 27.97 -16.64 -40.43
CA LEU A 712 28.90 -17.75 -40.15
C LEU A 712 30.35 -17.28 -39.93
N THR A 713 30.62 -15.97 -40.05
CA THR A 713 31.97 -15.42 -39.99
C THR A 713 32.26 -14.87 -38.60
N THR A 714 33.29 -15.40 -37.93
CA THR A 714 33.83 -14.79 -36.70
C THR A 714 34.60 -13.52 -37.04
N ILE A 715 34.11 -12.38 -36.54
CA ILE A 715 34.70 -11.06 -36.78
C ILE A 715 35.73 -10.73 -35.69
N ALA A 716 35.46 -11.15 -34.46
CA ALA A 716 36.35 -11.02 -33.33
C ALA A 716 36.13 -12.17 -32.35
N SER A 717 37.16 -12.52 -31.57
CA SER A 717 37.08 -13.51 -30.52
C SER A 717 38.13 -13.23 -29.44
N GLY A 718 37.95 -13.83 -28.27
CA GLY A 718 38.89 -13.67 -27.16
C GLY A 718 38.42 -14.35 -25.88
N THR A 719 38.96 -13.88 -24.76
CA THR A 719 38.57 -14.33 -23.41
C THR A 719 38.04 -13.14 -22.62
N ALA A 720 37.03 -13.36 -21.79
CA ALA A 720 36.50 -12.40 -20.84
C ALA A 720 36.50 -13.00 -19.43
N ASN A 721 36.76 -12.16 -18.44
CA ASN A 721 36.73 -12.53 -17.03
C ASN A 721 35.57 -11.82 -16.34
N ALA A 722 34.85 -12.54 -15.49
CA ALA A 722 33.86 -11.95 -14.61
C ALA A 722 34.55 -11.14 -13.51
N ASP A 723 34.10 -9.90 -13.29
CA ASP A 723 34.63 -9.01 -12.25
C ASP A 723 34.28 -9.47 -10.82
N ALA A 724 34.64 -8.67 -9.82
CA ALA A 724 34.35 -8.99 -8.41
C ALA A 724 32.84 -9.13 -8.09
N ASN A 725 31.97 -8.57 -8.94
CA ASN A 725 30.52 -8.67 -8.84
C ASN A 725 29.93 -9.78 -9.73
N GLY A 726 30.77 -10.55 -10.41
CA GLY A 726 30.35 -11.59 -11.34
C GLY A 726 29.82 -11.06 -12.68
N CYS A 727 30.10 -9.81 -13.04
CA CYS A 727 29.70 -9.23 -14.33
C CYS A 727 30.74 -9.56 -15.42
N ILE A 728 30.27 -10.08 -16.56
CA ILE A 728 31.11 -10.46 -17.70
C ILE A 728 31.09 -9.33 -18.72
N THR A 729 32.18 -8.58 -18.88
CA THR A 729 32.24 -7.49 -19.88
C THR A 729 33.15 -7.89 -21.04
N VAL A 730 32.63 -7.83 -22.27
CA VAL A 730 33.43 -7.93 -23.50
C VAL A 730 33.64 -6.52 -24.05
N PRO A 731 34.87 -5.99 -24.01
CA PRO A 731 35.10 -4.59 -24.32
C PRO A 731 35.31 -4.33 -25.82
N ASN A 732 35.02 -3.10 -26.25
CA ASN A 732 35.34 -2.55 -27.58
C ASN A 732 34.84 -3.39 -28.76
N LEU A 733 33.64 -3.97 -28.67
CA LEU A 733 33.00 -4.63 -29.81
C LEU A 733 32.47 -3.59 -30.79
N THR A 734 32.73 -3.80 -32.08
CA THR A 734 32.16 -2.95 -33.14
C THR A 734 30.76 -3.45 -33.50
N LEU A 735 29.70 -2.77 -33.09
CA LEU A 735 28.35 -2.97 -33.62
C LEU A 735 28.20 -2.35 -35.01
N SER A 736 27.24 -2.85 -35.79
CA SER A 736 26.86 -2.34 -37.11
C SER A 736 25.34 -2.43 -37.28
N LYS A 737 24.81 -1.90 -38.39
CA LYS A 737 23.40 -2.06 -38.78
C LYS A 737 23.04 -3.50 -39.20
N THR A 738 24.04 -4.35 -39.41
CA THR A 738 23.88 -5.79 -39.63
C THR A 738 23.79 -6.52 -38.29
N HIS A 739 23.09 -7.65 -38.28
CA HIS A 739 22.93 -8.46 -37.07
C HIS A 739 24.22 -9.21 -36.77
N ARG A 740 24.72 -9.05 -35.53
CA ARG A 740 25.91 -9.75 -35.04
C ARG A 740 25.58 -10.47 -33.74
N THR A 741 26.07 -11.69 -33.57
CA THR A 741 25.79 -12.48 -32.37
C THR A 741 27.03 -12.53 -31.50
N LEU A 742 26.92 -12.05 -30.27
CA LEU A 742 27.91 -12.29 -29.22
C LEU A 742 27.62 -13.63 -28.58
N LYS A 743 28.61 -14.52 -28.63
CA LYS A 743 28.57 -15.84 -28.01
C LYS A 743 29.58 -15.88 -26.88
N LEU A 744 29.13 -16.27 -25.71
CA LEU A 744 29.95 -16.55 -24.54
C LEU A 744 29.86 -18.04 -24.26
N THR A 745 31.00 -18.70 -24.14
CA THR A 745 31.10 -20.10 -23.69
C THR A 745 31.90 -20.14 -22.40
N CYS A 746 31.37 -20.86 -21.42
CA CYS A 746 32.01 -21.06 -20.15
C CYS A 746 33.29 -21.89 -20.31
N ASP A 747 34.44 -21.33 -19.93
CA ASP A 747 35.71 -22.07 -19.88
C ASP A 747 35.96 -22.62 -18.48
N ASN A 748 35.86 -21.74 -17.47
CA ASN A 748 36.01 -22.07 -16.06
C ASN A 748 35.10 -21.15 -15.24
N CYS A 749 33.83 -21.52 -15.12
CA CYS A 749 32.86 -20.70 -14.42
C CYS A 749 32.63 -21.17 -13.00
N VAL A 750 32.68 -20.20 -12.11
CA VAL A 750 32.18 -20.35 -10.75
C VAL A 750 30.70 -20.01 -10.81
N VAL A 751 29.84 -20.92 -10.36
CA VAL A 751 28.49 -20.52 -9.99
C VAL A 751 28.65 -19.73 -8.70
N ALA A 752 28.53 -18.39 -8.77
CA ALA A 752 28.31 -17.63 -7.55
C ALA A 752 27.18 -18.34 -6.81
N THR A 753 27.34 -18.59 -5.52
CA THR A 753 26.21 -18.98 -4.67
C THR A 753 25.23 -17.82 -4.73
N ARG A 754 24.39 -17.82 -5.77
CA ARG A 754 23.07 -17.27 -5.71
C ARG A 754 22.50 -18.05 -4.53
N ASP A 755 22.36 -17.39 -3.38
CA ASP A 755 21.15 -17.62 -2.61
C ASP A 755 20.07 -17.48 -3.65
N ASN A 756 19.62 -18.62 -4.19
CA ASN A 756 18.73 -18.65 -5.31
C ASN A 756 17.57 -17.76 -4.86
N ALA A 757 17.41 -16.61 -5.51
CA ALA A 757 16.12 -15.95 -5.56
C ALA A 757 15.18 -17.08 -5.94
N THR A 758 14.41 -17.52 -4.93
CA THR A 758 13.75 -18.81 -4.97
C THR A 758 12.92 -18.85 -6.23
N ASP A 759 13.15 -19.87 -7.07
CA ASP A 759 12.30 -20.27 -8.19
C ASP A 759 10.85 -19.82 -7.91
N TRP A 760 10.46 -18.66 -8.47
CA TRP A 760 9.27 -17.88 -8.08
C TRP A 760 7.99 -18.51 -8.62
N THR A 761 7.87 -19.83 -8.50
CA THR A 761 6.55 -20.41 -8.34
C THR A 761 6.05 -19.94 -6.97
N GLN A 762 5.01 -19.12 -6.95
CA GLN A 762 4.27 -18.81 -5.72
C GLN A 762 4.09 -20.12 -4.92
N PRO A 763 4.37 -20.13 -3.60
CA PRO A 763 4.21 -21.33 -2.82
C PRO A 763 2.72 -21.74 -2.84
N VAL A 764 2.41 -22.83 -3.53
CA VAL A 764 1.03 -23.28 -3.73
C VAL A 764 0.87 -24.65 -3.11
N LEU A 765 -0.14 -24.77 -2.24
CA LEU A 765 -0.64 -26.03 -1.72
C LEU A 765 -2.01 -26.30 -2.34
N THR A 766 -2.13 -27.33 -3.18
CA THR A 766 -3.38 -27.78 -3.78
C THR A 766 -3.80 -29.15 -3.26
N ALA A 767 -5.11 -29.38 -3.24
CA ALA A 767 -5.72 -30.62 -2.82
C ALA A 767 -6.93 -30.88 -3.73
N VAL A 768 -6.85 -31.92 -4.58
CA VAL A 768 -7.84 -32.22 -5.61
C VAL A 768 -8.14 -33.73 -5.65
N PRO A 769 -9.42 -34.16 -5.66
CA PRO A 769 -10.62 -33.33 -5.49
C PRO A 769 -10.73 -32.74 -4.07
N ASN A 770 -11.54 -31.70 -3.89
CA ASN A 770 -11.94 -31.18 -2.56
C ASN A 770 -13.31 -30.49 -2.68
N PRO A 771 -14.41 -31.03 -2.11
CA PRO A 771 -14.47 -32.21 -1.22
C PRO A 771 -13.98 -33.50 -1.88
N PHE A 772 -13.54 -34.48 -1.09
CA PHE A 772 -12.93 -35.73 -1.56
C PHE A 772 -13.55 -36.96 -0.89
N ASN A 773 -13.49 -38.11 -1.57
CA ASN A 773 -14.01 -39.40 -1.08
C ASN A 773 -13.29 -40.61 -1.72
N PRO A 774 -12.61 -41.47 -0.95
CA PRO A 774 -11.92 -41.17 0.30
C PRO A 774 -10.52 -40.60 0.05
N ALA A 775 -10.10 -40.42 -1.21
CA ALA A 775 -8.73 -40.03 -1.56
C ALA A 775 -8.63 -38.61 -2.11
N VAL A 776 -7.60 -37.86 -1.68
CA VAL A 776 -7.26 -36.53 -2.19
C VAL A 776 -5.80 -36.50 -2.62
N THR A 777 -5.54 -35.86 -3.75
CA THR A 777 -4.18 -35.61 -4.24
C THR A 777 -3.71 -34.26 -3.76
N ILE A 778 -2.67 -34.24 -2.94
CA ILE A 778 -2.05 -33.05 -2.36
C ILE A 778 -0.81 -32.72 -3.20
N GLN A 779 -0.69 -31.47 -3.64
CA GLN A 779 0.47 -30.99 -4.40
C GLN A 779 1.04 -29.72 -3.77
N VAL A 780 2.35 -29.66 -3.61
CA VAL A 780 3.09 -28.59 -2.94
C VAL A 780 4.18 -28.04 -3.88
N LYS A 781 4.01 -26.82 -4.39
CA LYS A 781 4.98 -26.14 -5.27
C LYS A 781 5.56 -24.90 -4.58
N GLY A 782 6.72 -24.41 -5.04
CA GLY A 782 7.28 -23.12 -4.60
C GLY A 782 7.82 -23.06 -3.16
N MET A 783 8.02 -24.19 -2.49
CA MET A 783 8.43 -24.25 -1.08
C MET A 783 9.96 -24.25 -0.85
N GLY A 784 10.77 -24.01 -1.88
CA GLY A 784 12.24 -24.02 -1.80
C GLY A 784 12.84 -25.44 -1.74
N LYS A 785 14.17 -25.53 -1.55
CA LYS A 785 14.96 -26.78 -1.60
C LYS A 785 15.14 -27.50 -0.25
N ALA A 786 14.49 -27.04 0.83
CA ALA A 786 14.56 -27.69 2.14
C ALA A 786 13.67 -28.94 2.21
N SER A 787 13.91 -29.82 3.19
CA SER A 787 13.09 -31.02 3.40
C SER A 787 11.62 -30.65 3.64
N LEU A 788 10.75 -31.15 2.77
CA LEU A 788 9.31 -30.90 2.82
C LEU A 788 8.62 -31.87 3.78
N SER A 789 7.96 -31.34 4.80
CA SER A 789 7.06 -32.07 5.71
C SER A 789 5.61 -31.83 5.30
N VAL A 790 4.81 -32.89 5.10
CA VAL A 790 3.37 -32.79 4.79
C VAL A 790 2.59 -33.60 5.83
N ARG A 791 1.76 -32.91 6.61
CA ARG A 791 0.98 -33.50 7.70
C ARG A 791 -0.48 -33.09 7.62
N VAL A 792 -1.37 -33.96 8.08
CA VAL A 792 -2.81 -33.74 8.11
C VAL A 792 -3.30 -33.75 9.55
N TYR A 793 -4.09 -32.76 9.91
CA TYR A 793 -4.63 -32.56 11.25
C TYR A 793 -6.17 -32.51 11.21
N ASP A 794 -6.81 -32.93 12.29
CA ASP A 794 -8.22 -32.61 12.52
C ASP A 794 -8.39 -31.18 13.07
N LEU A 795 -9.63 -30.73 13.22
CA LEU A 795 -9.95 -29.38 13.71
C LEU A 795 -9.52 -29.11 15.16
N SER A 796 -9.24 -30.16 15.95
CA SER A 796 -8.70 -30.00 17.31
C SER A 796 -7.17 -29.80 17.33
N GLY A 797 -6.52 -29.86 16.15
CA GLY A 797 -5.07 -29.80 16.02
C GLY A 797 -4.38 -31.14 16.27
N LYS A 798 -5.14 -32.24 16.41
CA LYS A 798 -4.55 -33.58 16.55
C LYS A 798 -4.06 -34.06 15.19
N LEU A 799 -2.85 -34.63 15.17
CA LEU A 799 -2.25 -35.21 13.96
C LEU A 799 -3.02 -36.48 13.56
N VAL A 800 -3.53 -36.49 12.33
CA VAL A 800 -4.34 -37.57 11.74
C VAL A 800 -3.52 -38.42 10.77
N ALA A 801 -2.62 -37.79 10.02
CA ALA A 801 -1.68 -38.49 9.14
C ALA A 801 -0.37 -37.70 8.99
N ASP A 802 0.77 -38.40 9.04
CA ASP A 802 2.05 -37.87 8.57
C ASP A 802 2.34 -38.48 7.20
N LEU A 803 2.36 -37.63 6.17
CA LEU A 803 2.52 -38.02 4.77
C LEU A 803 3.93 -37.73 4.26
N THR A 804 4.83 -37.26 5.14
CA THR A 804 6.15 -36.74 4.79
C THR A 804 7.00 -37.73 4.00
N GLU A 805 7.04 -39.00 4.41
CA GLU A 805 7.81 -40.04 3.70
C GLU A 805 7.15 -40.54 2.41
N GLN A 806 5.87 -40.20 2.20
CA GLN A 806 5.07 -40.63 1.05
C GLN A 806 5.06 -39.59 -0.07
N VAL A 807 5.72 -38.45 0.14
CA VAL A 807 5.83 -37.40 -0.88
C VAL A 807 6.77 -37.86 -1.99
N LEU A 808 6.23 -38.00 -3.20
CA LEU A 808 7.00 -38.27 -4.41
C LEU A 808 7.15 -36.97 -5.20
N GLY A 809 8.36 -36.39 -5.16
CA GLY A 809 8.64 -35.08 -5.74
C GLY A 809 7.94 -33.95 -4.98
N SER A 810 6.79 -33.50 -5.50
CA SER A 810 5.96 -32.42 -4.94
C SER A 810 4.52 -32.85 -4.65
N GLN A 811 4.23 -34.14 -4.70
CA GLN A 811 2.87 -34.66 -4.66
C GLN A 811 2.75 -35.85 -3.71
N VAL A 812 1.60 -35.96 -3.03
CA VAL A 812 1.24 -37.11 -2.20
C VAL A 812 -0.26 -37.36 -2.27
N VAL A 813 -0.69 -38.62 -2.26
CA VAL A 813 -2.12 -38.98 -2.20
C VAL A 813 -2.46 -39.41 -0.79
N TRP A 814 -3.42 -38.74 -0.17
CA TRP A 814 -3.95 -39.13 1.12
C TRP A 814 -5.25 -39.92 0.94
N ASN A 815 -5.24 -41.21 1.32
CA ASN A 815 -6.42 -42.05 1.41
C ASN A 815 -6.98 -42.02 2.85
N ALA A 816 -8.09 -41.33 3.03
CA ALA A 816 -8.73 -41.10 4.32
C ALA A 816 -9.89 -42.08 4.60
N SER A 817 -9.89 -43.28 4.01
CA SER A 817 -10.95 -44.28 4.20
C SER A 817 -11.16 -44.70 5.66
N GLY A 818 -10.12 -44.62 6.49
CA GLY A 818 -10.19 -44.87 7.93
C GLY A 818 -10.62 -43.68 8.79
N GLN A 819 -10.92 -42.52 8.19
CA GLN A 819 -11.22 -41.28 8.91
C GLN A 819 -12.73 -40.95 8.87
N ALA A 820 -13.19 -40.13 9.81
CA ALA A 820 -14.58 -39.67 9.85
C ALA A 820 -14.83 -38.57 8.80
N SER A 821 -16.03 -38.51 8.21
CA SER A 821 -16.40 -37.36 7.37
C SER A 821 -16.26 -36.06 8.15
N GLY A 822 -15.74 -35.01 7.52
CA GLY A 822 -15.45 -33.75 8.19
C GLY A 822 -14.29 -32.98 7.56
N MET A 823 -13.92 -31.88 8.20
CA MET A 823 -12.82 -31.03 7.75
C MET A 823 -11.49 -31.48 8.34
N TYR A 824 -10.45 -31.43 7.52
CA TYR A 824 -9.07 -31.67 7.90
C TYR A 824 -8.19 -30.54 7.36
N VAL A 825 -7.08 -30.26 8.04
CA VAL A 825 -6.10 -29.26 7.62
C VAL A 825 -4.82 -29.96 7.20
N ILE A 826 -4.44 -29.77 5.94
CA ILE A 826 -3.12 -30.16 5.44
C ILE A 826 -2.16 -29.03 5.79
N LYS A 827 -1.01 -29.35 6.38
CA LYS A 827 0.09 -28.44 6.67
C LYS A 827 1.35 -28.93 5.96
N ALA A 828 1.90 -28.08 5.09
CA ALA A 828 3.17 -28.31 4.41
C ALA A 828 4.23 -27.35 4.99
N VAL A 829 5.37 -27.88 5.42
CA VAL A 829 6.48 -27.09 6.01
C VAL A 829 7.77 -27.39 5.28
N SER A 830 8.51 -26.37 4.88
CA SER A 830 9.84 -26.48 4.26
C SER A 830 10.71 -25.32 4.75
N GLY A 831 11.74 -25.61 5.54
CA GLY A 831 12.53 -24.58 6.22
C GLY A 831 11.66 -23.69 7.11
N LYS A 832 11.63 -22.38 6.84
CA LYS A 832 10.78 -21.40 7.53
C LYS A 832 9.39 -21.21 6.90
N ARG A 833 9.12 -21.77 5.72
CA ARG A 833 7.85 -21.60 4.99
C ARG A 833 6.83 -22.62 5.49
N THR A 834 5.60 -22.15 5.74
CA THR A 834 4.45 -22.98 6.10
C THR A 834 3.28 -22.66 5.21
N LEU A 835 2.68 -23.68 4.58
CA LEU A 835 1.41 -23.59 3.85
C LEU A 835 0.36 -24.46 4.53
N THR A 836 -0.88 -24.00 4.54
CA THR A 836 -2.01 -24.77 5.05
C THR A 836 -3.17 -24.77 4.06
N ARG A 837 -3.89 -25.90 3.95
CA ARG A 837 -5.09 -26.01 3.14
C ARG A 837 -6.12 -26.90 3.80
N THR A 838 -7.34 -26.39 3.93
CA THR A 838 -8.47 -27.16 4.45
C THR A 838 -9.05 -28.06 3.36
N VAL A 839 -9.33 -29.31 3.72
CA VAL A 839 -9.99 -30.31 2.86
C VAL A 839 -11.19 -30.92 3.57
N VAL A 840 -12.22 -31.26 2.80
CA VAL A 840 -13.47 -31.81 3.30
C VAL A 840 -13.60 -33.26 2.84
N LEU A 841 -13.54 -34.21 3.77
CA LEU A 841 -13.84 -35.61 3.50
C LEU A 841 -15.35 -35.81 3.54
N THR A 842 -15.94 -36.14 2.39
CA THR A 842 -17.34 -36.56 2.31
C THR A 842 -17.38 -38.07 2.17
N ARG A 843 -18.26 -38.74 2.91
CA ARG A 843 -18.52 -40.17 2.68
C ARG A 843 -19.63 -40.34 1.67
#